data_AF-A0A538AUZ7-F1
#
_entry.id   AF-A0A538AUZ7-F1
#
_cell.length_a   1.000
_cell.length_b   1.000
_cell.length_c   1.000
_cell.angle_alpha   90.00
_cell.angle_beta   90.00
_cell.angle_gamma   90.00
#
_symmetry.space_group_name_H-M   'P 1'
#
loop_
_entity.id
_entity.type
_entity.pdbx_description
1 polymer ?
#
loop_
_entity_poly.entity_id
_entity_poly.type
_entity_poly.pdbx_seq_one_letter_code
_entity_poly.pdbx_strand_id
1 'polypeptide(L)'
;MPTPILGAETKVGSLIVSDARPVAPTPKTIDGNVSDWTGVPTRLAGMAIYSHGEYVYQDHIDDAWGADDGTDEKRVSQNAPLMAAEPRLYRPLEAFPQAAGDQFGAPTPPGALLGYGDTTANDVQRNAADIVEARVAGSSSTLDFLVRTTGMTDAARPAVLVLLDTKAGGTYHLARAMGGLTTGAEWALLFVDPTHAWVSHNGGAAAPFDATTAWNPSSYTNAVEISVVRAALPDLGDAVGVGIATGVPDPATHMLAAKAPAGAASDLINVAFRTEPARIWMDENQAFALHDGNIDRFLARVDLGGLTGGTTQTFQQRPGYYEHIYEDATTPVNTETMDGSYFQGAWQHYGVYLPVGYSPRAVLPATFWMHYRGGHANDAAAWEPGILRQFGDEAGAIVFTPSARGTSSWYTGRGMVDFQDVWRDARAHYSVDPNRIDLAGHSMGGWASYLLGLLFPDRWAASNPEDGLLVPGLWTGFSAPSDPQDGADIDAEFLAPLIGNARNLPYAILHGTVDELVPVGSAIKSGLLFQQAGFRYRLYLFHTYEHYSAPIWDDWRDIVRYMRSFTLSPDPAHVTYTISPALDHAVSTVSVPKGVDLGYVFNRAYWASGLQTRAPGIAPSNLGTIDAVTYGRGVEDVLAIPEAGALAQPEVYTMTGQRWLPLSFEQPANKFRASLTNLSAATLDLGRMGLATASRITGVVTTDGPTRLLLAGHWAASAPAVTLAGAGSGSSFSFGASGLTLNLIPAGTPVTVTIG
;
A
#
# COMPACT_ATOMS: atom_id res chain seq x y z
N MET A 1 16.95 -1.47 -28.64
CA MET A 1 16.34 -1.81 -27.33
C MET A 1 16.57 -0.63 -26.41
N PRO A 2 15.64 -0.28 -25.51
CA PRO A 2 15.92 0.73 -24.50
C PRO A 2 17.16 0.32 -23.69
N THR A 3 18.06 1.27 -23.46
CA THR A 3 19.20 1.06 -22.57
C THR A 3 18.64 1.00 -21.14
N PRO A 4 18.89 -0.05 -20.37
CA PRO A 4 18.21 -0.30 -19.08
C PRO A 4 18.39 0.82 -18.05
N ILE A 5 19.54 1.50 -18.04
CA ILE A 5 19.80 2.68 -17.20
C ILE A 5 18.95 3.90 -17.62
N LEU A 6 18.43 3.94 -18.85
CA LEU A 6 17.66 5.06 -19.38
C LEU A 6 16.16 4.84 -19.13
N GLY A 7 15.55 5.74 -18.37
CA GLY A 7 14.13 5.71 -18.05
C GLY A 7 13.60 7.14 -17.97
N ALA A 8 12.48 7.40 -18.63
CA ALA A 8 11.78 8.66 -18.44
C ALA A 8 11.07 8.67 -17.09
N GLU A 9 10.94 9.85 -16.52
CA GLU A 9 10.16 10.08 -15.30
C GLU A 9 8.73 9.55 -15.42
N THR A 10 8.24 8.94 -14.34
CA THR A 10 6.83 8.55 -14.21
C THR A 10 5.96 9.79 -14.17
N LYS A 11 4.96 9.84 -15.06
CA LYS A 11 4.00 10.95 -15.05
C LYS A 11 2.99 10.79 -13.91
N VAL A 12 2.90 11.80 -13.06
CA VAL A 12 1.76 11.94 -12.16
C VAL A 12 0.46 12.11 -12.95
N GLY A 13 -0.61 11.55 -12.40
CA GLY A 13 -1.92 11.54 -12.98
C GLY A 13 -2.61 12.90 -12.89
N SER A 14 -3.71 13.03 -13.62
CA SER A 14 -4.52 14.25 -13.62
C SER A 14 -6.01 13.92 -13.67
N LEU A 15 -6.82 14.82 -13.13
CA LEU A 15 -8.26 14.64 -13.06
C LEU A 15 -8.97 15.31 -14.24
N ILE A 16 -10.04 14.67 -14.71
CA ILE A 16 -11.12 15.35 -15.44
C ILE A 16 -12.13 15.75 -14.38
N VAL A 17 -12.23 17.05 -14.12
CA VAL A 17 -13.21 17.62 -13.19
C VAL A 17 -14.45 18.04 -13.96
N SER A 18 -15.63 17.81 -13.39
CA SER A 18 -16.91 18.17 -13.99
C SER A 18 -17.88 18.68 -12.93
N ASP A 19 -18.57 19.77 -13.24
CA ASP A 19 -19.58 20.33 -12.35
C ASP A 19 -20.71 19.34 -12.12
N ALA A 20 -21.13 19.24 -10.86
CA ALA A 20 -22.27 18.47 -10.42
C ALA A 20 -23.36 19.41 -9.91
N ARG A 21 -24.48 18.83 -9.47
CA ARG A 21 -25.56 19.61 -8.85
C ARG A 21 -25.01 20.30 -7.59
N PRO A 22 -25.17 21.64 -7.46
CA PRO A 22 -24.79 22.34 -6.24
C PRO A 22 -25.51 21.78 -5.00
N VAL A 23 -24.79 21.72 -3.89
CA VAL A 23 -25.29 21.29 -2.58
C VAL A 23 -25.16 22.48 -1.63
N ALA A 24 -26.25 22.82 -0.95
CA ALA A 24 -26.28 23.98 -0.07
C ALA A 24 -25.15 23.91 0.98
N PRO A 25 -24.30 24.95 1.10
CA PRO A 25 -23.24 24.96 2.10
C PRO A 25 -23.80 24.88 3.51
N THR A 26 -23.10 24.16 4.37
CA THR A 26 -23.33 24.19 5.81
C THR A 26 -22.66 25.42 6.43
N PRO A 27 -23.33 26.14 7.36
CA PRO A 27 -22.68 27.15 8.17
C PRO A 27 -21.53 26.54 8.98
N LYS A 28 -20.39 27.25 9.07
CA LYS A 28 -19.24 26.80 9.87
C LYS A 28 -19.32 27.32 11.30
N THR A 29 -19.14 26.41 12.26
CA THR A 29 -19.02 26.70 13.70
C THR A 29 -17.60 26.40 14.11
N ILE A 30 -16.86 27.44 14.49
CA ILE A 30 -15.45 27.30 14.84
C ILE A 30 -15.31 26.74 16.26
N ASP A 31 -15.34 25.41 16.41
CA ASP A 31 -15.34 24.71 17.69
C ASP A 31 -14.35 23.52 17.77
N GLY A 32 -13.57 23.30 16.71
CA GLY A 32 -12.60 22.23 16.56
C GLY A 32 -13.21 20.92 16.04
N ASN A 33 -14.48 20.91 15.64
CA ASN A 33 -15.17 19.74 15.14
C ASN A 33 -15.45 19.82 13.64
N VAL A 34 -14.88 18.89 12.88
CA VAL A 34 -15.01 18.84 11.42
C VAL A 34 -16.41 18.43 10.92
N SER A 35 -17.37 18.12 11.80
CA SER A 35 -18.66 17.53 11.41
C SER A 35 -19.53 18.40 10.51
N ASP A 36 -19.35 19.71 10.54
CA ASP A 36 -20.01 20.67 9.65
C ASP A 36 -19.19 20.97 8.38
N TRP A 37 -17.99 20.42 8.23
CA TRP A 37 -17.23 20.38 6.98
C TRP A 37 -17.66 19.16 6.17
N THR A 38 -18.64 19.37 5.29
CA THR A 38 -19.36 18.28 4.61
C THR A 38 -18.84 17.99 3.22
N GLY A 39 -17.87 18.77 2.73
CA GLY A 39 -17.19 18.50 1.46
C GLY A 39 -16.53 17.12 1.50
N VAL A 40 -16.63 16.41 0.38
CA VAL A 40 -15.99 15.10 0.20
C VAL A 40 -14.66 15.30 -0.53
N PRO A 41 -13.51 14.88 0.06
CA PRO A 41 -12.21 15.02 -0.59
C PRO A 41 -12.03 14.01 -1.73
N THR A 42 -11.00 14.22 -2.55
CA THR A 42 -10.63 13.31 -3.64
C THR A 42 -10.04 11.99 -3.15
N ARG A 43 -9.41 11.98 -1.95
CA ARG A 43 -8.51 10.91 -1.48
C ARG A 43 -7.30 10.66 -2.39
N LEU A 44 -6.99 11.61 -3.26
CA LEU A 44 -5.82 11.59 -4.14
C LEU A 44 -4.96 12.79 -3.77
N ALA A 45 -3.73 12.52 -3.34
CA ALA A 45 -2.81 13.57 -2.88
C ALA A 45 -2.48 14.56 -4.01
N GLY A 46 -2.23 15.81 -3.64
CA GLY A 46 -1.92 16.90 -4.58
C GLY A 46 -3.13 17.36 -5.41
N MET A 47 -4.36 16.95 -5.07
CA MET A 47 -5.56 17.26 -5.84
C MET A 47 -6.58 18.05 -5.02
N ALA A 48 -7.25 19.01 -5.69
CA ALA A 48 -8.33 19.80 -5.12
C ALA A 48 -9.60 19.78 -5.98
N ILE A 49 -10.76 19.87 -5.33
CA ILE A 49 -12.07 20.03 -5.98
C ILE A 49 -13.00 20.93 -5.16
N TYR A 50 -14.02 21.50 -5.80
CA TYR A 50 -15.17 22.04 -5.07
C TYR A 50 -16.12 20.92 -4.66
N SER A 51 -16.55 20.90 -3.40
CA SER A 51 -17.49 19.92 -2.86
C SER A 51 -18.35 20.57 -1.79
N HIS A 52 -19.67 20.65 -2.04
CA HIS A 52 -20.64 21.26 -1.11
C HIS A 52 -20.34 22.71 -0.72
N GLY A 53 -19.79 23.50 -1.64
CA GLY A 53 -19.38 24.89 -1.37
C GLY A 53 -18.07 25.02 -0.59
N GLU A 54 -17.31 23.95 -0.47
CA GLU A 54 -15.95 23.94 0.09
C GLU A 54 -14.96 23.68 -1.04
N TYR A 55 -13.86 24.42 -1.09
CA TYR A 55 -12.70 24.07 -1.90
C TYR A 55 -11.80 23.15 -1.07
N VAL A 56 -11.76 21.87 -1.41
CA VAL A 56 -11.14 20.80 -0.60
C VAL A 56 -9.89 20.32 -1.32
N TYR A 57 -8.73 20.42 -0.65
CA TYR A 57 -7.44 19.92 -1.10
C TYR A 57 -6.96 18.78 -0.19
N GLN A 58 -6.52 17.69 -0.79
CA GLN A 58 -5.86 16.59 -0.09
C GLN A 58 -4.36 16.68 -0.37
N ASP A 59 -3.56 16.72 0.68
CA ASP A 59 -2.11 16.88 0.54
C ASP A 59 -1.38 15.55 0.38
N HIS A 60 -0.10 15.60 0.01
CA HIS A 60 0.84 14.50 0.26
C HIS A 60 1.09 14.38 1.76
N ILE A 61 1.24 13.15 2.26
CA ILE A 61 1.41 12.90 3.71
C ILE A 61 2.83 12.43 4.03
N ASP A 62 3.28 12.73 5.24
CA ASP A 62 4.64 12.43 5.74
C ASP A 62 5.76 13.12 4.94
N ASP A 63 5.42 14.21 4.26
CA ASP A 63 6.28 14.97 3.36
C ASP A 63 6.68 16.37 3.87
N ALA A 64 6.35 16.71 5.11
CA ALA A 64 6.69 18.00 5.73
C ALA A 64 8.18 18.14 6.07
N TRP A 65 9.04 18.05 5.05
CA TRP A 65 10.50 18.17 5.15
C TRP A 65 10.98 19.62 5.02
N GLY A 66 10.09 20.56 4.68
CA GLY A 66 10.38 21.98 4.63
C GLY A 66 11.30 22.40 3.49
N ALA A 67 12.06 23.48 3.69
CA ALA A 67 12.91 24.07 2.66
C ALA A 67 14.18 23.25 2.40
N ASP A 68 14.61 23.20 1.14
CA ASP A 68 15.93 22.71 0.70
C ASP A 68 17.06 23.61 1.24
N ASP A 69 18.24 23.04 1.49
CA ASP A 69 19.46 23.80 1.81
C ASP A 69 20.11 24.46 0.57
N GLY A 70 19.60 24.16 -0.62
CA GLY A 70 19.99 24.70 -1.93
C GLY A 70 20.91 23.76 -2.71
N THR A 71 21.27 22.61 -2.14
CA THR A 71 22.13 21.63 -2.81
C THR A 71 21.35 20.80 -3.82
N ASP A 72 20.12 20.37 -3.48
CA ASP A 72 19.24 19.63 -4.37
C ASP A 72 18.76 20.50 -5.53
N GLU A 73 18.29 21.73 -5.27
CA GLU A 73 17.84 22.65 -6.32
C GLU A 73 18.94 22.92 -7.35
N LYS A 74 20.16 23.14 -6.86
CA LYS A 74 21.33 23.36 -7.70
C LYS A 74 21.65 22.15 -8.58
N ARG A 75 21.48 20.92 -8.07
CA ARG A 75 21.70 19.70 -8.84
C ARG A 75 20.62 19.54 -9.92
N VAL A 76 19.34 19.63 -9.55
CA VAL A 76 18.22 19.49 -10.48
C VAL A 76 18.31 20.54 -11.60
N SER A 77 18.58 21.81 -11.25
CA SER A 77 18.69 22.90 -12.23
C SER A 77 19.86 22.72 -13.20
N GLN A 78 20.98 22.12 -12.76
CA GLN A 78 22.11 21.80 -13.65
C GLN A 78 21.76 20.71 -14.67
N ASN A 79 20.94 19.73 -14.28
CA ASN A 79 20.55 18.61 -15.12
C ASN A 79 19.32 18.90 -16.00
N ALA A 80 18.47 19.85 -15.61
CA ALA A 80 17.21 20.15 -16.27
C ALA A 80 17.29 20.38 -17.80
N PRO A 81 18.28 21.12 -18.35
CA PRO A 81 18.39 21.28 -19.81
C PRO A 81 18.67 19.97 -20.55
N LEU A 82 19.43 19.07 -19.94
CA LEU A 82 19.74 17.76 -20.52
C LEU A 82 18.50 16.86 -20.48
N MET A 83 17.78 16.82 -19.35
CA MET A 83 16.55 16.04 -19.21
C MET A 83 15.42 16.57 -20.10
N ALA A 84 15.34 17.88 -20.33
CA ALA A 84 14.40 18.45 -21.29
C ALA A 84 14.69 18.03 -22.75
N ALA A 85 15.97 17.87 -23.10
CA ALA A 85 16.40 17.43 -24.43
C ALA A 85 16.30 15.90 -24.61
N GLU A 86 16.55 15.13 -23.56
CA GLU A 86 16.45 13.67 -23.53
C GLU A 86 15.85 13.22 -22.18
N PRO A 87 14.50 13.07 -22.11
CA PRO A 87 13.80 12.73 -20.87
C PRO A 87 14.25 11.42 -20.22
N ARG A 88 14.81 10.49 -21.00
CA ARG A 88 15.30 9.21 -20.45
C ARG A 88 16.56 9.36 -19.60
N LEU A 89 17.19 10.55 -19.60
CA LEU A 89 18.30 10.87 -18.71
C LEU A 89 17.83 11.16 -17.27
N TYR A 90 16.53 11.27 -17.00
CA TYR A 90 16.00 11.38 -15.63
C TYR A 90 16.59 10.32 -14.71
N ARG A 91 16.53 9.05 -15.13
CA ARG A 91 16.97 7.93 -14.31
C ARG A 91 18.46 8.01 -13.89
N PRO A 92 19.43 8.17 -14.80
CA PRO A 92 20.84 8.28 -14.41
C PRO A 92 21.23 9.61 -13.76
N LEU A 93 20.50 10.70 -13.98
CA LEU A 93 20.86 12.03 -13.49
C LEU A 93 20.17 12.43 -12.19
N GLU A 94 19.00 11.85 -11.90
CA GLU A 94 18.17 12.20 -10.74
C GLU A 94 17.87 10.99 -9.85
N ALA A 95 17.17 9.98 -10.39
CA ALA A 95 16.72 8.84 -9.60
C ALA A 95 17.88 8.02 -9.01
N PHE A 96 18.89 7.68 -9.81
CA PHE A 96 20.05 6.90 -9.34
C PHE A 96 20.89 7.61 -8.30
N PRO A 97 21.24 8.90 -8.44
CA PRO A 97 21.87 9.65 -7.37
C PRO A 97 21.09 9.59 -6.05
N GLN A 98 19.75 9.73 -6.09
CA GLN A 98 18.92 9.66 -4.87
C GLN A 98 18.87 8.26 -4.26
N ALA A 99 18.78 7.23 -5.11
CA ALA A 99 18.76 5.84 -4.67
C ALA A 99 20.16 5.31 -4.28
N ALA A 100 21.26 6.01 -4.57
CA ALA A 100 22.62 5.51 -4.33
C ALA A 100 22.84 5.13 -2.86
N GLY A 101 22.37 5.98 -1.95
CA GLY A 101 22.51 5.88 -0.50
C GLY A 101 21.80 4.70 0.14
N ASP A 102 20.65 5.04 0.74
CA ASP A 102 19.83 4.14 1.54
C ASP A 102 19.32 2.93 0.77
N GLN A 103 19.37 2.98 -0.57
CA GLN A 103 18.82 1.96 -1.44
C GLN A 103 19.85 1.09 -2.17
N PHE A 104 21.01 1.61 -2.61
CA PHE A 104 22.01 0.82 -3.35
C PHE A 104 23.33 0.62 -2.59
N GLY A 105 23.39 1.01 -1.31
CA GLY A 105 24.57 0.81 -0.46
C GLY A 105 25.81 1.57 -0.91
N ALA A 106 25.65 2.53 -1.84
CA ALA A 106 26.69 3.43 -2.31
C ALA A 106 26.61 4.76 -1.53
N PRO A 107 27.70 5.55 -1.44
CA PRO A 107 27.61 6.87 -0.82
C PRO A 107 26.63 7.77 -1.57
N THR A 108 25.66 8.34 -0.87
CA THR A 108 24.74 9.35 -1.42
C THR A 108 25.56 10.55 -1.91
N PRO A 109 25.43 10.96 -3.18
CA PRO A 109 25.99 12.21 -3.66
C PRO A 109 25.47 13.39 -2.82
N PRO A 110 26.29 14.43 -2.59
CA PRO A 110 25.81 15.64 -1.90
C PRO A 110 24.58 16.24 -2.58
N GLY A 111 23.56 16.58 -1.79
CA GLY A 111 22.29 17.13 -2.27
C GLY A 111 21.50 16.16 -3.13
N ALA A 112 21.51 14.87 -2.81
CA ALA A 112 20.68 13.84 -3.43
C ALA A 112 20.04 12.96 -2.34
N LEU A 113 19.51 13.60 -1.31
CA LEU A 113 18.79 12.90 -0.24
C LEU A 113 17.45 12.37 -0.75
N LEU A 114 16.80 11.53 0.06
CA LEU A 114 15.50 10.94 -0.29
C LEU A 114 14.40 12.01 -0.36
N GLY A 115 14.39 12.92 0.62
CA GLY A 115 13.56 14.13 0.62
C GLY A 115 14.37 15.31 0.11
N TYR A 116 13.66 16.29 -0.45
CA TYR A 116 14.26 17.53 -0.93
C TYR A 116 14.33 18.60 0.17
N GLY A 117 13.49 18.50 1.20
CA GLY A 117 13.54 19.41 2.34
C GLY A 117 14.51 18.97 3.45
N ASP A 118 15.14 19.95 4.12
CA ASP A 118 16.15 19.74 5.16
C ASP A 118 15.76 20.36 6.52
N THR A 119 14.48 20.29 6.89
CA THR A 119 14.01 20.87 8.15
C THR A 119 14.67 20.24 9.37
N THR A 120 14.90 21.08 10.39
CA THR A 120 15.39 20.64 11.71
C THR A 120 14.25 20.29 12.69
N ALA A 121 13.01 20.25 12.22
CA ALA A 121 11.87 19.79 13.00
C ALA A 121 11.99 18.29 13.29
N ASN A 122 11.68 17.87 14.52
CA ASN A 122 11.60 16.45 14.85
C ASN A 122 10.28 15.84 14.33
N ASP A 123 10.18 14.51 14.34
CA ASP A 123 9.03 13.78 13.77
C ASP A 123 7.68 14.24 14.35
N VAL A 124 7.60 14.47 15.66
CA VAL A 124 6.36 14.94 16.31
C VAL A 124 5.98 16.35 15.82
N GLN A 125 6.97 17.23 15.64
CA GLN A 125 6.77 18.58 15.11
C GLN A 125 6.40 18.54 13.62
N ARG A 126 6.98 17.62 12.85
CA ARG A 126 6.64 17.40 11.44
C ARG A 126 5.21 16.90 11.32
N ASN A 127 4.82 15.84 12.04
CA ASN A 127 3.44 15.34 12.04
C ASN A 127 2.43 16.42 12.41
N ALA A 128 2.77 17.27 13.39
CA ALA A 128 1.96 18.41 13.82
C ALA A 128 1.74 19.46 12.74
N ALA A 129 2.55 19.51 11.69
CA ALA A 129 2.46 20.49 10.62
C ALA A 129 2.25 19.89 9.23
N ASP A 130 2.49 18.60 9.06
CA ASP A 130 2.25 17.87 7.84
C ASP A 130 0.75 17.86 7.53
N ILE A 131 0.36 18.61 6.51
CA ILE A 131 -1.05 18.80 6.18
C ILE A 131 -1.54 17.45 5.62
N VAL A 132 -2.70 16.98 6.05
CA VAL A 132 -3.41 15.92 5.32
C VAL A 132 -4.51 16.54 4.46
N GLU A 133 -5.14 17.59 4.95
CA GLU A 133 -6.27 18.23 4.27
C GLU A 133 -6.30 19.73 4.57
N ALA A 134 -6.53 20.53 3.53
CA ALA A 134 -6.78 21.96 3.65
C ALA A 134 -8.09 22.32 2.93
N ARG A 135 -8.95 23.12 3.57
CA ARG A 135 -10.23 23.55 3.00
C ARG A 135 -10.43 25.05 3.09
N VAL A 136 -11.16 25.58 2.10
CA VAL A 136 -11.68 26.94 2.11
C VAL A 136 -13.20 26.89 1.97
N ALA A 137 -13.92 27.55 2.86
CA ALA A 137 -15.36 27.74 2.82
C ALA A 137 -15.69 29.22 3.03
N GLY A 138 -16.94 29.63 2.81
CA GLY A 138 -17.30 31.01 3.08
C GLY A 138 -18.79 31.30 3.04
N SER A 139 -19.15 32.38 3.72
CA SER A 139 -20.50 32.94 3.75
C SER A 139 -20.50 34.36 3.18
N SER A 140 -21.63 35.08 3.26
CA SER A 140 -21.65 36.51 2.93
C SER A 140 -20.79 37.36 3.88
N SER A 141 -20.45 36.86 5.07
CA SER A 141 -19.75 37.61 6.13
C SER A 141 -18.39 37.06 6.52
N THR A 142 -18.11 35.79 6.21
CA THR A 142 -16.88 35.09 6.64
C THR A 142 -16.16 34.43 5.47
N LEU A 143 -14.86 34.26 5.64
CA LEU A 143 -14.02 33.33 4.90
C LEU A 143 -13.41 32.38 5.93
N ASP A 144 -13.65 31.09 5.74
CA ASP A 144 -13.40 30.06 6.74
C ASP A 144 -12.39 29.05 6.19
N PHE A 145 -11.46 28.61 7.02
CA PHE A 145 -10.40 27.67 6.67
C PHE A 145 -10.38 26.50 7.64
N LEU A 146 -10.14 25.30 7.10
CA LEU A 146 -9.83 24.11 7.86
C LEU A 146 -8.44 23.63 7.47
N VAL A 147 -7.60 23.32 8.46
CA VAL A 147 -6.36 22.57 8.28
C VAL A 147 -6.40 21.36 9.18
N ARG A 148 -6.16 20.18 8.60
CA ARG A 148 -5.93 18.94 9.33
C ARG A 148 -4.51 18.47 9.05
N THR A 149 -3.87 17.87 10.04
CA THR A 149 -2.50 17.36 9.93
C THR A 149 -2.41 15.86 10.16
N THR A 150 -1.28 15.23 9.79
CA THR A 150 -1.09 13.78 9.95
C THR A 150 -1.11 13.34 11.41
N GLY A 151 -0.74 14.22 12.35
CA GLY A 151 -0.99 14.06 13.78
C GLY A 151 -0.99 15.43 14.47
N MET A 152 -1.68 15.59 15.60
CA MET A 152 -1.62 16.83 16.39
C MET A 152 -1.90 16.52 17.84
N THR A 153 -1.10 17.05 18.75
CA THR A 153 -1.27 16.83 20.19
C THR A 153 -1.19 18.14 20.95
N ASP A 154 -1.55 18.14 22.24
CA ASP A 154 -1.38 19.34 23.07
C ASP A 154 0.08 19.81 23.14
N ALA A 155 1.02 18.87 23.05
CA ALA A 155 2.45 19.15 23.09
C ALA A 155 3.03 19.65 21.76
N ALA A 156 2.35 19.39 20.63
CA ALA A 156 2.80 19.75 19.30
C ALA A 156 1.62 20.12 18.40
N ARG A 157 1.57 21.39 18.02
CA ARG A 157 0.54 22.00 17.17
C ARG A 157 1.21 22.77 16.03
N PRO A 158 0.54 22.94 14.87
CA PRO A 158 1.05 23.78 13.80
C PRO A 158 0.78 25.26 14.08
N ALA A 159 1.69 26.10 13.62
CA ALA A 159 1.33 27.44 13.17
C ALA A 159 0.83 27.35 11.72
N VAL A 160 -0.24 28.08 11.39
CA VAL A 160 -0.86 28.10 10.06
C VAL A 160 -0.73 29.49 9.46
N LEU A 161 -0.09 29.60 8.30
CA LEU A 161 -0.04 30.80 7.48
C LEU A 161 -1.08 30.71 6.37
N VAL A 162 -1.93 31.73 6.26
CA VAL A 162 -2.86 31.92 5.14
C VAL A 162 -2.45 33.16 4.35
N LEU A 163 -2.21 32.98 3.06
CA LEU A 163 -1.95 34.05 2.11
C LEU A 163 -3.22 34.34 1.30
N LEU A 164 -3.59 35.62 1.18
CA LEU A 164 -4.69 36.06 0.32
C LEU A 164 -4.21 37.08 -0.72
N ASP A 165 -4.34 36.70 -1.98
CA ASP A 165 -4.13 37.57 -3.14
C ASP A 165 -5.50 38.04 -3.67
N THR A 166 -5.92 39.25 -3.29
CA THR A 166 -7.20 39.82 -3.76
C THR A 166 -7.05 40.71 -5.00
N LYS A 167 -5.81 41.13 -5.34
CA LYS A 167 -5.54 42.01 -6.48
C LYS A 167 -4.24 41.59 -7.19
N ALA A 168 -4.32 41.48 -8.51
CA ALA A 168 -3.16 41.09 -9.30
C ALA A 168 -2.01 42.12 -9.20
N GLY A 169 -0.81 41.61 -8.91
CA GLY A 169 0.43 42.38 -8.91
C GLY A 169 0.87 42.85 -7.52
N GLY A 170 2.13 43.27 -7.42
CA GLY A 170 2.78 43.58 -6.14
C GLY A 170 3.93 42.61 -5.85
N THR A 171 4.78 42.99 -4.91
CA THR A 171 5.85 42.14 -4.39
C THR A 171 6.07 42.57 -2.95
N TYR A 172 5.70 41.69 -2.03
CA TYR A 172 5.67 41.96 -0.60
C TYR A 172 6.62 41.01 0.10
N HIS A 173 7.44 41.56 0.99
CA HIS A 173 8.41 40.79 1.77
C HIS A 173 7.91 40.61 3.19
N LEU A 174 7.66 39.36 3.58
CA LEU A 174 7.27 39.02 4.93
C LEU A 174 8.51 38.87 5.81
N ALA A 175 8.39 39.28 7.07
CA ALA A 175 9.40 38.95 8.07
C ALA A 175 9.55 37.43 8.19
N ARG A 176 10.76 36.95 8.52
CA ARG A 176 11.03 35.51 8.67
C ARG A 176 10.10 34.82 9.68
N ALA A 177 9.82 35.48 10.80
CA ALA A 177 8.85 35.04 11.82
C ALA A 177 7.39 34.94 11.31
N MET A 178 7.08 35.55 10.16
CA MET A 178 5.80 35.48 9.43
C MET A 178 5.86 34.59 8.17
N GLY A 179 6.92 33.80 8.03
CA GLY A 179 7.10 32.83 6.94
C GLY A 179 8.28 33.16 6.02
N GLY A 180 8.84 34.38 6.08
CA GLY A 180 10.04 34.73 5.30
C GLY A 180 9.84 34.75 3.79
N LEU A 181 8.59 34.89 3.33
CA LEU A 181 8.24 34.82 1.93
C LEU A 181 8.35 36.17 1.22
N THR A 182 8.68 36.12 -0.06
CA THR A 182 8.42 37.17 -1.05
C THR A 182 7.24 36.74 -1.90
N THR A 183 6.12 37.45 -1.81
CA THR A 183 4.83 37.03 -2.37
C THR A 183 4.09 38.19 -3.02
N GLY A 184 3.27 37.88 -4.03
CA GLY A 184 2.25 38.77 -4.58
C GLY A 184 1.00 38.90 -3.72
N ALA A 185 0.77 37.98 -2.77
CA ALA A 185 -0.35 38.03 -1.85
C ALA A 185 -0.20 39.19 -0.88
N GLU A 186 -1.13 40.12 -0.93
CA GLU A 186 -1.08 41.33 -0.12
C GLU A 186 -1.41 41.08 1.36
N TRP A 187 -2.13 40.01 1.69
CA TRP A 187 -2.45 39.63 3.05
C TRP A 187 -1.71 38.35 3.42
N ALA A 188 -1.00 38.39 4.55
CA ALA A 188 -0.44 37.23 5.21
C ALA A 188 -0.97 37.16 6.63
N LEU A 189 -1.72 36.10 6.95
CA LEU A 189 -2.37 35.87 8.23
C LEU A 189 -1.71 34.65 8.89
N LEU A 190 -0.99 34.84 9.99
CA LEU A 190 -0.35 33.76 10.74
C LEU A 190 -1.16 33.47 12.00
N PHE A 191 -1.62 32.23 12.17
CA PHE A 191 -2.34 31.74 13.33
C PHE A 191 -1.47 30.72 14.07
N VAL A 192 -1.15 30.98 15.33
CA VAL A 192 -0.13 30.21 16.06
C VAL A 192 -0.76 29.32 17.13
N ASP A 193 -1.83 29.80 17.75
CA ASP A 193 -2.63 29.08 18.74
C ASP A 193 -4.05 29.69 18.80
N PRO A 194 -4.98 29.16 19.63
CA PRO A 194 -6.36 29.65 19.72
C PRO A 194 -6.52 31.14 20.09
N THR A 195 -5.46 31.80 20.57
CA THR A 195 -5.50 33.17 21.08
C THR A 195 -4.53 34.14 20.39
N HIS A 196 -3.62 33.63 19.55
CA HIS A 196 -2.61 34.44 18.88
C HIS A 196 -2.69 34.32 17.36
N ALA A 197 -3.02 35.45 16.74
CA ALA A 197 -3.01 35.62 15.30
C ALA A 197 -2.37 36.96 14.91
N TRP A 198 -1.72 36.97 13.75
CA TRP A 198 -0.95 38.10 13.24
C TRP A 198 -1.28 38.36 11.78
N VAL A 199 -1.27 39.63 11.37
CA VAL A 199 -1.44 40.06 9.99
C VAL A 199 -0.25 40.90 9.53
N SER A 200 0.21 40.64 8.31
CA SER A 200 0.98 41.59 7.51
C SER A 200 0.17 41.94 6.27
N HIS A 201 0.00 43.24 6.01
CA HIS A 201 -0.71 43.74 4.82
C HIS A 201 0.23 44.59 3.97
N ASN A 202 0.32 44.28 2.68
CA ASN A 202 1.27 44.85 1.71
C ASN A 202 2.73 44.82 2.19
N GLY A 203 3.16 43.76 2.89
CA GLY A 203 4.51 43.63 3.43
C GLY A 203 4.82 44.58 4.61
N GLY A 204 3.79 45.15 5.24
CA GLY A 204 3.94 45.92 6.47
C GLY A 204 4.40 45.06 7.65
N ALA A 205 4.80 45.72 8.75
CA ALA A 205 5.16 45.02 9.98
C ALA A 205 3.98 44.18 10.50
N ALA A 206 4.29 43.01 11.06
CA ALA A 206 3.28 42.13 11.65
C ALA A 206 2.56 42.84 12.81
N ALA A 207 1.24 42.76 12.83
CA ALA A 207 0.38 43.30 13.88
C ALA A 207 -0.62 42.23 14.36
N PRO A 208 -1.12 42.30 15.60
CA PRO A 208 -2.17 41.39 16.06
C PRO A 208 -3.39 41.45 15.15
N PHE A 209 -4.02 40.30 14.91
CA PHE A 209 -5.19 40.15 14.04
C PHE A 209 -6.33 39.48 14.80
N ASP A 210 -7.52 40.08 14.73
CA ASP A 210 -8.71 39.49 15.33
C ASP A 210 -9.35 38.47 14.37
N ALA A 211 -9.34 37.20 14.78
CA ALA A 211 -10.01 36.11 14.09
C ALA A 211 -10.65 35.16 15.11
N THR A 212 -11.66 34.40 14.68
CA THR A 212 -12.21 33.32 15.50
C THR A 212 -11.52 32.03 15.10
N THR A 213 -10.95 31.31 16.06
CA THR A 213 -10.20 30.09 15.77
C THR A 213 -10.44 29.00 16.81
N ALA A 214 -10.24 27.74 16.41
CA ALA A 214 -10.34 26.58 17.29
C ALA A 214 -9.30 25.51 16.91
N TRP A 215 -8.62 24.97 17.92
CA TRP A 215 -7.71 23.82 17.75
C TRP A 215 -8.29 22.62 18.48
N ASN A 216 -8.37 21.52 17.76
CA ASN A 216 -8.64 20.20 18.31
C ASN A 216 -7.38 19.33 18.18
N PRO A 217 -6.57 19.19 19.23
CA PRO A 217 -5.32 18.42 19.22
C PRO A 217 -5.57 16.93 19.54
N SER A 218 -6.62 16.34 18.95
CA SER A 218 -7.01 14.95 19.19
C SER A 218 -6.35 13.99 18.21
N SER A 219 -5.01 14.00 18.16
CA SER A 219 -4.20 13.03 17.41
C SER A 219 -4.59 13.07 15.92
N TYR A 220 -5.02 11.96 15.33
CA TYR A 220 -5.37 11.86 13.90
C TYR A 220 -6.71 12.50 13.52
N THR A 221 -7.60 12.70 14.50
CA THR A 221 -8.91 13.34 14.32
C THR A 221 -8.85 14.86 14.44
N ASN A 222 -7.63 15.41 14.49
CA ASN A 222 -7.37 16.81 14.73
C ASN A 222 -8.01 17.76 13.72
N ALA A 223 -8.10 19.02 14.13
CA ALA A 223 -8.56 20.11 13.29
C ALA A 223 -8.01 21.45 13.77
N VAL A 224 -7.72 22.34 12.83
CA VAL A 224 -7.54 23.78 13.03
C VAL A 224 -8.59 24.48 12.19
N GLU A 225 -9.54 25.12 12.85
CA GLU A 225 -10.57 25.93 12.22
C GLU A 225 -10.26 27.41 12.41
N ILE A 226 -10.36 28.18 11.33
CA ILE A 226 -10.09 29.61 11.31
C ILE A 226 -11.23 30.30 10.58
N SER A 227 -11.82 31.33 11.18
CA SER A 227 -12.81 32.20 10.54
C SER A 227 -12.35 33.64 10.56
N VAL A 228 -12.30 34.23 9.37
CA VAL A 228 -11.96 35.63 9.15
C VAL A 228 -13.19 36.38 8.68
N VAL A 229 -13.49 37.49 9.35
CA VAL A 229 -14.61 38.37 8.96
C VAL A 229 -14.22 39.09 7.66
N ARG A 230 -15.04 38.95 6.60
CA ARG A 230 -14.77 39.56 5.29
C ARG A 230 -14.62 41.08 5.35
N ALA A 231 -15.30 41.75 6.28
CA ALA A 231 -15.16 43.19 6.47
C ALA A 231 -13.75 43.64 6.92
N ALA A 232 -12.94 42.73 7.48
CA ALA A 232 -11.54 42.97 7.83
C ALA A 232 -10.60 42.86 6.61
N LEU A 233 -11.10 42.33 5.50
CA LEU A 233 -10.40 42.11 4.23
C LEU A 233 -11.08 42.94 3.12
N PRO A 234 -10.85 44.27 3.05
CA PRO A 234 -11.42 45.09 1.99
C PRO A 234 -10.99 44.56 0.60
N ASP A 235 -11.84 44.80 -0.40
CA ASP A 235 -11.58 44.50 -1.82
C ASP A 235 -11.52 43.00 -2.20
N LEU A 236 -12.09 42.10 -1.39
CA LEU A 236 -12.39 40.74 -1.82
C LEU A 236 -13.33 40.75 -3.05
N GLY A 237 -12.77 40.48 -4.23
CA GLY A 237 -13.52 40.34 -5.48
C GLY A 237 -14.35 39.05 -5.56
N ASP A 238 -14.75 38.64 -6.76
CA ASP A 238 -15.51 37.39 -6.95
C ASP A 238 -14.66 36.13 -6.73
N ALA A 239 -13.32 36.26 -6.84
CA ALA A 239 -12.36 35.21 -6.56
C ALA A 239 -11.12 35.78 -5.86
N VAL A 240 -10.43 34.92 -5.12
CA VAL A 240 -9.22 35.26 -4.34
C VAL A 240 -8.17 34.17 -4.53
N GLY A 241 -6.90 34.54 -4.67
CA GLY A 241 -5.79 33.59 -4.60
C GLY A 241 -5.54 33.22 -3.15
N VAL A 242 -5.53 31.93 -2.81
CA VAL A 242 -5.37 31.42 -1.45
C VAL A 242 -4.15 30.51 -1.37
N GLY A 243 -3.22 30.83 -0.48
CA GLY A 243 -2.13 29.92 -0.08
C GLY A 243 -2.33 29.51 1.37
N ILE A 244 -2.04 28.25 1.69
CA ILE A 244 -2.01 27.76 3.08
C ILE A 244 -0.70 27.04 3.28
N ALA A 245 0.02 27.39 4.33
CA ALA A 245 1.26 26.72 4.72
C ALA A 245 1.31 26.55 6.25
N THR A 246 2.09 25.58 6.70
CA THR A 246 2.24 25.26 8.11
C THR A 246 3.69 25.34 8.55
N GLY A 247 3.89 25.58 9.84
CA GLY A 247 5.21 25.67 10.46
C GLY A 247 5.16 25.27 11.92
N VAL A 248 6.33 25.23 12.56
CA VAL A 248 6.42 24.96 13.99
C VAL A 248 6.26 26.28 14.76
N PRO A 249 5.35 26.38 15.74
CA PRO A 249 5.22 27.57 16.57
C PRO A 249 6.38 27.68 17.57
N ASP A 250 6.86 28.90 17.79
CA ASP A 250 7.75 29.25 18.90
C ASP A 250 6.89 29.74 20.09
N PRO A 251 6.83 28.97 21.20
CA PRO A 251 6.02 29.34 22.36
C PRO A 251 6.51 30.60 23.08
N ALA A 252 7.76 31.02 22.88
CA ALA A 252 8.28 32.22 23.52
C ALA A 252 7.88 33.51 22.80
N THR A 253 7.72 33.44 21.48
CA THR A 253 7.43 34.61 20.62
C THR A 253 6.00 34.61 20.08
N HIS A 254 5.27 33.50 20.18
CA HIS A 254 3.98 33.27 19.54
C HIS A 254 4.03 33.57 18.03
N MET A 255 5.11 33.13 17.39
CA MET A 255 5.41 33.28 15.95
C MET A 255 5.97 31.95 15.40
N LEU A 256 6.46 31.93 14.16
CA LEU A 256 7.18 30.76 13.63
C LEU A 256 8.55 30.56 14.29
N ALA A 257 8.86 29.33 14.66
CA ALA A 257 10.17 28.91 15.12
C ALA A 257 11.14 28.76 13.95
N ALA A 258 12.41 29.07 14.18
CA ALA A 258 13.47 28.85 13.20
C ALA A 258 13.70 27.35 13.01
N LYS A 259 13.35 26.83 11.83
CA LYS A 259 13.42 25.40 11.49
C LYS A 259 14.05 25.11 10.14
N ALA A 260 14.21 26.11 9.29
CA ALA A 260 14.86 25.95 8.00
C ALA A 260 16.36 25.65 8.12
N PRO A 261 16.93 24.97 7.12
CA PRO A 261 18.38 24.86 6.99
C PRO A 261 19.03 26.23 6.73
N ALA A 262 20.36 26.26 6.79
CA ALA A 262 21.12 27.45 6.41
C ALA A 262 20.97 27.72 4.91
N GLY A 263 20.69 28.96 4.53
CA GLY A 263 20.51 29.36 3.13
C GLY A 263 19.06 29.47 2.69
N ALA A 264 18.15 28.70 3.30
CA ALA A 264 16.72 28.80 3.03
C ALA A 264 16.08 30.10 3.54
N ALA A 265 15.13 30.62 2.75
CA ALA A 265 14.39 31.85 3.06
C ALA A 265 13.25 31.64 4.07
N SER A 266 12.57 30.49 4.03
CA SER A 266 11.35 30.23 4.81
C SER A 266 11.52 29.18 5.90
N ASP A 267 10.91 29.40 7.08
CA ASP A 267 10.81 28.42 8.18
C ASP A 267 9.49 27.62 8.17
N LEU A 268 8.64 27.80 7.13
CA LEU A 268 7.49 26.93 6.90
C LEU A 268 7.97 25.53 6.51
N ILE A 269 7.15 24.51 6.77
CA ILE A 269 7.53 23.11 6.58
C ILE A 269 6.62 22.30 5.66
N ASN A 270 5.37 22.73 5.44
CA ASN A 270 4.48 22.12 4.45
C ASN A 270 3.54 23.20 3.85
N VAL A 271 3.12 23.03 2.58
CA VAL A 271 2.42 24.05 1.76
C VAL A 271 1.30 23.45 0.91
N ALA A 272 0.05 23.71 1.24
CA ALA A 272 -1.10 23.17 0.51
C ALA A 272 -1.22 23.69 -0.95
N PHE A 273 -2.13 23.06 -1.71
CA PHE A 273 -2.48 23.37 -3.10
C PHE A 273 -1.35 23.20 -4.11
N ARG A 274 -0.36 22.36 -3.78
CA ARG A 274 0.77 22.05 -4.65
C ARG A 274 0.51 20.81 -5.49
N THR A 275 1.28 20.72 -6.58
CA THR A 275 1.39 19.52 -7.40
C THR A 275 2.86 19.15 -7.50
N GLU A 276 3.14 17.87 -7.39
CA GLU A 276 4.51 17.38 -7.23
C GLU A 276 4.85 16.38 -8.34
N PRO A 277 6.10 16.35 -8.82
CA PRO A 277 6.56 15.26 -9.65
C PRO A 277 6.63 13.97 -8.81
N ALA A 278 6.60 12.80 -9.46
CA ALA A 278 6.67 11.52 -8.76
C ALA A 278 8.05 11.35 -8.11
N ARG A 279 8.12 11.63 -6.80
CA ARG A 279 9.30 11.49 -5.95
C ARG A 279 8.96 10.62 -4.76
N ILE A 280 9.99 10.26 -4.00
CA ILE A 280 9.85 9.45 -2.79
C ILE A 280 8.89 10.13 -1.83
N TRP A 281 9.17 11.38 -1.42
CA TRP A 281 8.29 12.10 -0.49
C TRP A 281 7.30 13.05 -1.14
N MET A 282 7.34 13.26 -2.46
CA MET A 282 6.48 14.25 -3.15
C MET A 282 6.68 15.69 -2.61
N ASP A 283 7.92 16.09 -2.33
CA ASP A 283 8.25 17.38 -1.71
C ASP A 283 9.17 18.29 -2.54
N GLU A 284 9.50 17.94 -3.79
CA GLU A 284 10.48 18.68 -4.62
C GLU A 284 10.07 20.14 -4.85
N ASN A 285 8.87 20.38 -5.39
CA ASN A 285 8.42 21.74 -5.66
C ASN A 285 8.20 22.51 -4.36
N GLN A 286 7.67 21.87 -3.31
CA GLN A 286 7.56 22.50 -2.01
C GLN A 286 8.92 22.98 -1.49
N ALA A 287 9.91 22.09 -1.43
CA ALA A 287 11.20 22.37 -0.84
C ALA A 287 11.92 23.52 -1.57
N PHE A 288 11.88 23.52 -2.90
CA PHE A 288 12.48 24.60 -3.71
C PHE A 288 11.73 25.93 -3.54
N ALA A 289 10.39 25.90 -3.51
CA ALA A 289 9.60 27.11 -3.29
C ALA A 289 9.86 27.74 -1.92
N LEU A 290 10.07 26.91 -0.89
CA LEU A 290 10.39 27.35 0.46
C LEU A 290 11.85 27.82 0.59
N HIS A 291 12.78 27.18 -0.13
CA HIS A 291 14.18 27.63 -0.24
C HIS A 291 14.25 29.06 -0.80
N ASP A 292 13.58 29.28 -1.93
CA ASP A 292 13.46 30.58 -2.61
C ASP A 292 12.63 31.60 -1.82
N GLY A 293 11.79 31.12 -0.90
CA GLY A 293 10.83 31.94 -0.16
C GLY A 293 9.71 32.47 -1.05
N ASN A 294 9.28 31.72 -2.07
CA ASN A 294 8.17 32.11 -2.92
C ASN A 294 7.24 30.92 -3.21
N ILE A 295 6.03 30.96 -2.64
CA ILE A 295 5.00 29.94 -2.81
C ILE A 295 3.84 30.41 -3.71
N ASP A 296 4.00 31.52 -4.44
CA ASP A 296 2.92 32.12 -5.24
C ASP A 296 2.37 31.15 -6.30
N ARG A 297 3.20 30.22 -6.78
CA ARG A 297 2.80 29.16 -7.71
C ARG A 297 1.76 28.18 -7.13
N PHE A 298 1.60 28.16 -5.81
CA PHE A 298 0.65 27.33 -5.09
C PHE A 298 -0.58 28.11 -4.61
N LEU A 299 -0.73 29.39 -5.00
CA LEU A 299 -1.96 30.12 -4.69
C LEU A 299 -3.14 29.56 -5.50
N ALA A 300 -4.05 28.87 -4.83
CA ALA A 300 -5.28 28.37 -5.42
C ALA A 300 -6.23 29.53 -5.71
N ARG A 301 -6.74 29.62 -6.93
CA ARG A 301 -7.77 30.61 -7.28
C ARG A 301 -9.14 30.12 -6.82
N VAL A 302 -9.63 30.65 -5.71
CA VAL A 302 -10.89 30.25 -5.08
C VAL A 302 -12.04 31.20 -5.47
N ASP A 303 -13.12 30.65 -6.02
CA ASP A 303 -14.36 31.35 -6.39
C ASP A 303 -15.27 31.52 -5.17
N LEU A 304 -15.40 32.74 -4.67
CA LEU A 304 -16.18 33.06 -3.47
C LEU A 304 -17.69 32.93 -3.70
N GLY A 305 -18.15 33.19 -4.92
CA GLY A 305 -19.53 32.93 -5.33
C GLY A 305 -19.82 31.43 -5.34
N GLY A 306 -18.84 30.66 -5.81
CA GLY A 306 -18.87 29.20 -5.81
C GLY A 306 -18.99 28.60 -4.41
N LEU A 307 -18.23 29.12 -3.44
CA LEU A 307 -18.30 28.70 -2.03
C LEU A 307 -19.70 28.93 -1.45
N THR A 308 -20.20 30.16 -1.56
CA THR A 308 -21.52 30.54 -1.00
C THR A 308 -22.69 29.90 -1.74
N GLY A 309 -22.51 29.59 -3.03
CA GLY A 309 -23.51 28.96 -3.89
C GLY A 309 -23.57 27.44 -3.81
N GLY A 310 -22.66 26.79 -3.07
CA GLY A 310 -22.69 25.33 -2.91
C GLY A 310 -22.08 24.56 -4.07
N THR A 311 -21.12 25.16 -4.79
CA THR A 311 -20.48 24.52 -5.94
C THR A 311 -19.95 23.15 -5.56
N THR A 312 -20.27 22.16 -6.39
CA THR A 312 -19.92 20.76 -6.17
C THR A 312 -19.46 20.19 -7.49
N GLN A 313 -18.35 19.45 -7.46
CA GLN A 313 -17.73 18.84 -8.61
C GLN A 313 -17.58 17.34 -8.39
N THR A 314 -17.50 16.63 -9.50
CA THR A 314 -17.10 15.22 -9.58
C THR A 314 -15.81 15.12 -10.38
N PHE A 315 -15.09 14.02 -10.22
CA PHE A 315 -13.84 13.81 -10.95
C PHE A 315 -13.73 12.41 -11.53
N GLN A 316 -12.87 12.28 -12.54
CA GLN A 316 -12.43 11.01 -13.11
C GLN A 316 -10.91 11.05 -13.29
N GLN A 317 -10.22 10.00 -12.85
CA GLN A 317 -8.78 9.86 -13.04
C GLN A 317 -8.44 9.57 -14.51
N ARG A 318 -7.40 10.22 -15.01
CA ARG A 318 -6.73 9.86 -16.27
C ARG A 318 -5.59 8.85 -16.02
N PRO A 319 -5.06 8.19 -17.06
CA PRO A 319 -3.81 7.45 -16.94
C PRO A 319 -2.69 8.27 -16.28
N GLY A 320 -1.85 7.61 -15.51
CA GLY A 320 -0.77 8.21 -14.71
C GLY A 320 -0.70 7.66 -13.29
N TYR A 321 0.31 8.10 -12.56
CA TYR A 321 0.57 7.71 -11.17
C TYR A 321 -0.17 8.63 -10.17
N TYR A 322 -0.75 8.05 -9.13
CA TYR A 322 -1.38 8.77 -8.03
C TYR A 322 -0.91 8.21 -6.70
N GLU A 323 -0.79 9.06 -5.71
CA GLU A 323 -0.77 8.66 -4.30
C GLU A 323 -2.21 8.72 -3.78
N HIS A 324 -2.75 7.56 -3.38
CA HIS A 324 -4.10 7.44 -2.84
C HIS A 324 -4.04 7.37 -1.32
N ILE A 325 -4.86 8.18 -0.64
CA ILE A 325 -4.86 8.31 0.82
C ILE A 325 -6.10 7.66 1.42
N TYR A 326 -5.90 6.87 2.46
CA TYR A 326 -6.98 6.31 3.27
C TYR A 326 -6.73 6.56 4.77
N GLU A 327 -7.79 6.42 5.55
CA GLU A 327 -7.75 6.59 7.00
C GLU A 327 -8.12 5.26 7.68
N ASP A 328 -7.30 4.85 8.63
CA ASP A 328 -7.61 3.79 9.58
C ASP A 328 -7.29 4.26 10.99
N ALA A 329 -8.19 5.06 11.56
CA ALA A 329 -8.04 5.66 12.88
C ALA A 329 -8.18 4.67 14.05
N THR A 330 -8.67 3.45 13.80
CA THR A 330 -9.08 2.52 14.87
C THR A 330 -8.11 1.40 15.13
N THR A 331 -7.12 1.20 14.26
CA THR A 331 -6.17 0.10 14.42
C THR A 331 -5.24 0.31 15.62
N PRO A 332 -4.96 -0.75 16.39
CA PRO A 332 -4.07 -0.67 17.55
C PRO A 332 -2.59 -0.47 17.16
N VAL A 333 -2.25 -0.45 15.88
CA VAL A 333 -0.86 -0.22 15.42
C VAL A 333 -0.51 1.25 15.27
N ASN A 334 -1.47 2.17 15.35
CA ASN A 334 -1.21 3.60 15.18
C ASN A 334 -0.37 4.17 16.33
N THR A 335 0.64 4.98 16.02
CA THR A 335 1.51 5.67 17.00
C THR A 335 1.84 7.10 16.56
N GLU A 336 1.94 8.01 17.54
CA GLU A 336 2.30 9.42 17.33
C GLU A 336 3.81 9.65 17.20
N THR A 337 4.61 8.63 17.50
CA THR A 337 6.07 8.70 17.48
C THR A 337 6.61 7.75 16.42
N MET A 338 7.34 8.30 15.45
CA MET A 338 8.13 7.51 14.53
C MET A 338 9.40 7.04 15.27
N ASP A 339 9.49 5.77 15.66
CA ASP A 339 10.72 5.19 16.24
C ASP A 339 11.73 4.89 15.13
N GLY A 340 12.13 5.93 14.39
CA GLY A 340 12.93 5.81 13.16
C GLY A 340 12.21 5.10 12.00
N SER A 341 10.89 4.96 12.06
CA SER A 341 10.04 4.32 11.06
C SER A 341 8.86 5.23 10.71
N TYR A 342 8.73 5.57 9.43
CA TYR A 342 7.66 6.42 8.88
C TYR A 342 6.29 5.70 8.82
N PHE A 343 5.22 6.43 8.50
CA PHE A 343 3.88 5.89 8.22
C PHE A 343 3.22 5.14 9.40
N GLN A 344 3.38 5.63 10.63
CA GLN A 344 2.78 4.99 11.82
C GLN A 344 1.46 5.62 12.27
N GLY A 345 1.00 6.68 11.62
CA GLY A 345 -0.26 7.34 11.94
C GLY A 345 -1.50 6.63 11.39
N ALA A 346 -2.69 7.19 11.66
CA ALA A 346 -3.94 6.69 11.08
C ALA A 346 -4.10 6.98 9.58
N TRP A 347 -3.48 8.06 9.11
CA TRP A 347 -3.45 8.42 7.70
C TRP A 347 -2.37 7.60 7.01
N GLN A 348 -2.75 6.93 5.93
CA GLN A 348 -1.89 6.04 5.17
C GLN A 348 -2.08 6.29 3.69
N HIS A 349 -1.08 5.90 2.90
CA HIS A 349 -1.14 6.02 1.47
C HIS A 349 -0.65 4.75 0.76
N TYR A 350 -1.05 4.62 -0.50
CA TYR A 350 -0.48 3.65 -1.43
C TYR A 350 -0.42 4.27 -2.82
N GLY A 351 0.56 3.84 -3.61
CA GLY A 351 0.68 4.27 -4.98
C GLY A 351 -0.28 3.51 -5.88
N VAL A 352 -0.82 4.21 -6.88
CA VAL A 352 -1.69 3.66 -7.91
C VAL A 352 -1.24 4.15 -9.27
N TYR A 353 -0.79 3.23 -10.11
CA TYR A 353 -0.53 3.52 -11.51
C TYR A 353 -1.69 3.05 -12.38
N LEU A 354 -2.30 4.00 -13.09
CA LEU A 354 -3.35 3.74 -14.07
C LEU A 354 -2.74 3.70 -15.48
N PRO A 355 -2.80 2.55 -16.18
CA PRO A 355 -2.08 2.36 -17.42
C PRO A 355 -2.62 3.23 -18.57
N VAL A 356 -1.82 3.42 -19.61
CA VAL A 356 -2.25 4.07 -20.86
C VAL A 356 -3.52 3.42 -21.38
N GLY A 357 -4.53 4.24 -21.66
CA GLY A 357 -5.85 3.78 -22.10
C GLY A 357 -6.82 3.40 -20.98
N TYR A 358 -6.44 3.56 -19.71
CA TYR A 358 -7.35 3.40 -18.57
C TYR A 358 -8.63 4.22 -18.74
N SER A 359 -9.75 3.59 -18.36
CA SER A 359 -11.04 4.23 -18.19
C SER A 359 -11.68 3.70 -16.90
N PRO A 360 -12.36 4.53 -16.09
CA PRO A 360 -12.99 4.08 -14.85
C PRO A 360 -14.01 2.94 -14.99
N ARG A 361 -14.51 2.68 -16.20
CA ARG A 361 -15.45 1.59 -16.50
C ARG A 361 -14.79 0.30 -16.96
N ALA A 362 -13.48 0.32 -17.22
CA ALA A 362 -12.75 -0.86 -17.67
C ALA A 362 -12.47 -1.77 -16.47
N VAL A 363 -12.77 -3.07 -16.62
CA VAL A 363 -12.32 -4.09 -15.66
C VAL A 363 -10.94 -4.56 -16.12
N LEU A 364 -9.90 -4.21 -15.38
CA LEU A 364 -8.52 -4.49 -15.76
C LEU A 364 -7.87 -5.56 -14.85
N PRO A 365 -6.86 -6.31 -15.34
CA PRO A 365 -5.93 -7.00 -14.46
C PRO A 365 -5.25 -6.02 -13.49
N ALA A 366 -4.66 -6.54 -12.42
CA ALA A 366 -3.89 -5.74 -11.48
C ALA A 366 -2.60 -6.43 -11.04
N THR A 367 -1.63 -5.66 -10.56
CA THR A 367 -0.44 -6.13 -9.84
C THR A 367 -0.39 -5.42 -8.49
N PHE A 368 -0.22 -6.16 -7.40
CA PHE A 368 0.29 -5.59 -6.15
C PHE A 368 1.80 -5.76 -6.17
N TRP A 369 2.54 -4.65 -6.24
CA TRP A 369 4.00 -4.64 -6.17
C TRP A 369 4.45 -4.15 -4.78
N MET A 370 5.26 -4.96 -4.12
CA MET A 370 5.73 -4.72 -2.76
C MET A 370 7.16 -4.18 -2.77
N HIS A 371 7.37 -3.06 -2.08
CA HIS A 371 8.68 -2.46 -1.90
C HIS A 371 9.62 -3.31 -1.02
N TYR A 372 10.90 -3.07 -1.22
CA TYR A 372 12.03 -3.61 -0.45
C TYR A 372 12.20 -2.90 0.90
N ARG A 373 13.12 -3.40 1.73
CA ARG A 373 13.46 -2.76 3.00
C ARG A 373 14.11 -1.40 2.73
N GLY A 374 13.68 -0.35 3.42
CA GLY A 374 14.11 1.03 3.17
C GLY A 374 13.15 1.84 2.30
N GLY A 375 12.33 1.18 1.47
CA GLY A 375 11.34 1.84 0.59
C GLY A 375 9.94 1.99 1.19
N HIS A 376 9.02 2.47 0.38
CA HIS A 376 7.58 2.62 0.62
C HIS A 376 6.77 2.69 -0.71
N ALA A 377 5.61 3.36 -0.71
CA ALA A 377 4.66 3.31 -1.82
C ALA A 377 5.14 4.00 -3.12
N ASN A 378 6.07 4.95 -3.02
CA ASN A 378 6.44 5.84 -4.13
C ASN A 378 7.68 5.37 -4.91
N ASP A 379 8.40 4.35 -4.42
CA ASP A 379 9.66 3.84 -4.97
C ASP A 379 9.58 3.46 -6.45
N ALA A 380 8.58 2.64 -6.81
CA ALA A 380 8.38 2.22 -8.19
C ALA A 380 8.13 3.42 -9.14
N ALA A 381 7.51 4.50 -8.64
CA ALA A 381 7.27 5.68 -9.45
C ALA A 381 8.50 6.58 -9.57
N ALA A 382 9.24 6.74 -8.47
CA ALA A 382 10.38 7.63 -8.37
C ALA A 382 11.65 7.04 -9.00
N TRP A 383 11.96 5.75 -8.76
CA TRP A 383 13.27 5.18 -9.09
C TRP A 383 13.26 4.08 -10.14
N GLU A 384 12.16 3.32 -10.19
CA GLU A 384 12.01 2.12 -11.01
C GLU A 384 10.81 2.21 -11.96
N PRO A 385 10.75 3.25 -12.83
CA PRO A 385 9.60 3.50 -13.70
C PRO A 385 9.32 2.34 -14.67
N GLY A 386 10.25 1.40 -14.85
CA GLY A 386 10.06 0.16 -15.58
C GLY A 386 9.07 -0.80 -14.95
N ILE A 387 8.91 -0.78 -13.63
CA ILE A 387 7.85 -1.51 -12.95
C ILE A 387 6.50 -1.02 -13.46
N LEU A 388 6.25 0.30 -13.38
CA LEU A 388 4.98 0.88 -13.80
C LEU A 388 4.75 0.75 -15.31
N ARG A 389 5.81 0.89 -16.11
CA ARG A 389 5.74 0.67 -17.56
C ARG A 389 5.37 -0.77 -17.91
N GLN A 390 5.96 -1.76 -17.24
CA GLN A 390 5.85 -3.16 -17.68
C GLN A 390 4.70 -3.89 -16.99
N PHE A 391 4.58 -3.75 -15.67
CA PHE A 391 3.42 -4.26 -14.94
C PHE A 391 2.16 -3.42 -15.18
N GLY A 392 2.29 -2.17 -15.62
CA GLY A 392 1.17 -1.29 -15.96
C GLY A 392 0.89 -1.24 -17.46
N ASP A 393 1.57 -0.36 -18.19
CA ASP A 393 1.27 -0.07 -19.60
C ASP A 393 1.38 -1.29 -20.52
N GLU A 394 2.49 -2.03 -20.47
CA GLU A 394 2.71 -3.19 -21.34
C GLU A 394 1.80 -4.37 -20.99
N ALA A 395 1.48 -4.55 -19.69
CA ALA A 395 0.55 -5.58 -19.22
C ALA A 395 -0.93 -5.19 -19.35
N GLY A 396 -1.23 -3.90 -19.56
CA GLY A 396 -2.59 -3.36 -19.53
C GLY A 396 -3.26 -3.53 -18.16
N ALA A 397 -2.52 -3.36 -17.08
CA ALA A 397 -2.96 -3.63 -15.71
C ALA A 397 -2.80 -2.41 -14.79
N ILE A 398 -3.60 -2.35 -13.72
CA ILE A 398 -3.40 -1.36 -12.65
C ILE A 398 -2.26 -1.86 -11.75
N VAL A 399 -1.35 -0.97 -11.35
CA VAL A 399 -0.30 -1.32 -10.36
C VAL A 399 -0.61 -0.63 -9.04
N PHE A 400 -0.68 -1.39 -7.97
CA PHE A 400 -0.81 -0.91 -6.60
C PHE A 400 0.51 -1.12 -5.85
N THR A 401 0.97 -0.10 -5.13
CA THR A 401 2.20 -0.14 -4.34
C THR A 401 1.90 0.23 -2.89
N PRO A 402 1.59 -0.74 -2.02
CA PRO A 402 1.35 -0.50 -0.59
C PRO A 402 2.59 0.09 0.11
N SER A 403 2.40 0.89 1.15
CA SER A 403 3.50 1.48 1.94
C SER A 403 3.98 0.59 3.10
N ALA A 404 3.25 -0.49 3.40
CA ALA A 404 3.49 -1.43 4.48
C ALA A 404 3.59 -0.79 5.88
N ARG A 405 3.04 0.42 6.10
CA ARG A 405 3.15 1.19 7.36
C ARG A 405 4.58 1.22 7.90
N GLY A 406 5.53 1.51 7.02
CA GLY A 406 6.94 1.71 7.36
C GLY A 406 7.90 0.92 6.47
N THR A 407 9.15 1.38 6.48
CA THR A 407 10.18 0.92 5.53
C THR A 407 10.74 -0.48 5.82
N SER A 408 10.49 -1.03 7.02
CA SER A 408 11.07 -2.31 7.47
C SER A 408 10.07 -3.16 8.26
N SER A 409 8.78 -3.12 7.91
CA SER A 409 7.74 -3.87 8.64
C SER A 409 7.66 -5.36 8.27
N TRP A 410 8.35 -5.79 7.21
CA TRP A 410 8.35 -7.16 6.67
C TRP A 410 6.96 -7.71 6.28
N TYR A 411 6.00 -6.81 6.02
CA TYR A 411 4.62 -7.17 5.69
C TYR A 411 3.94 -8.05 6.76
N THR A 412 4.46 -8.02 7.98
CA THR A 412 3.88 -8.60 9.19
C THR A 412 3.45 -7.48 10.14
N GLY A 413 2.60 -7.79 11.12
CA GLY A 413 2.08 -6.79 12.04
C GLY A 413 1.40 -5.63 11.34
N ARG A 414 1.94 -4.42 11.54
CA ARG A 414 1.48 -3.20 10.87
C ARG A 414 1.54 -3.30 9.33
N GLY A 415 2.53 -3.98 8.76
CA GLY A 415 2.62 -4.19 7.31
C GLY A 415 1.52 -5.12 6.78
N MET A 416 1.08 -6.09 7.57
CA MET A 416 -0.09 -6.91 7.23
C MET A 416 -1.39 -6.09 7.35
N VAL A 417 -1.52 -5.21 8.35
CA VAL A 417 -2.66 -4.28 8.47
C VAL A 417 -2.75 -3.41 7.20
N ASP A 418 -1.65 -2.76 6.83
CA ASP A 418 -1.53 -1.96 5.62
C ASP A 418 -1.98 -2.73 4.37
N PHE A 419 -1.39 -3.92 4.15
CA PHE A 419 -1.75 -4.74 3.00
C PHE A 419 -3.25 -5.08 2.95
N GLN A 420 -3.88 -5.45 4.09
CA GLN A 420 -5.31 -5.77 4.10
C GLN A 420 -6.17 -4.52 3.87
N ASP A 421 -5.75 -3.36 4.36
CA ASP A 421 -6.42 -2.09 4.12
C ASP A 421 -6.34 -1.68 2.65
N VAL A 422 -5.14 -1.68 2.07
CA VAL A 422 -4.94 -1.38 0.64
C VAL A 422 -5.67 -2.39 -0.24
N TRP A 423 -5.64 -3.68 0.10
CA TRP A 423 -6.40 -4.71 -0.62
C TRP A 423 -7.91 -4.43 -0.64
N ARG A 424 -8.48 -4.00 0.50
CA ARG A 424 -9.89 -3.67 0.63
C ARG A 424 -10.22 -2.37 -0.12
N ASP A 425 -9.42 -1.33 0.11
CA ASP A 425 -9.62 0.00 -0.42
C ASP A 425 -9.48 0.04 -1.95
N ALA A 426 -8.38 -0.50 -2.48
CA ALA A 426 -8.13 -0.54 -3.91
C ALA A 426 -9.25 -1.28 -4.66
N ARG A 427 -9.77 -2.38 -4.10
CA ARG A 427 -10.87 -3.14 -4.71
C ARG A 427 -12.24 -2.47 -4.55
N ALA A 428 -12.38 -1.51 -3.64
CA ALA A 428 -13.58 -0.69 -3.52
C ALA A 428 -13.58 0.48 -4.53
N HIS A 429 -12.39 1.00 -4.86
CA HIS A 429 -12.24 2.18 -5.72
C HIS A 429 -11.94 1.86 -7.19
N TYR A 430 -11.31 0.72 -7.49
CA TYR A 430 -10.88 0.36 -8.83
C TYR A 430 -11.55 -0.93 -9.33
N SER A 431 -11.97 -0.90 -10.60
CA SER A 431 -12.57 -2.06 -11.28
C SER A 431 -11.49 -3.04 -11.72
N VAL A 432 -11.15 -3.99 -10.84
CA VAL A 432 -10.16 -5.04 -11.11
C VAL A 432 -10.82 -6.39 -11.42
N ASP A 433 -10.26 -7.15 -12.37
CA ASP A 433 -10.63 -8.55 -12.58
C ASP A 433 -10.09 -9.38 -11.41
N PRO A 434 -10.94 -9.92 -10.53
CA PRO A 434 -10.50 -10.64 -9.34
C PRO A 434 -9.72 -11.92 -9.67
N ASN A 435 -9.79 -12.42 -10.91
CA ASN A 435 -9.05 -13.61 -11.32
C ASN A 435 -7.74 -13.29 -12.05
N ARG A 436 -7.36 -12.01 -12.19
CA ARG A 436 -6.14 -11.55 -12.88
C ARG A 436 -5.34 -10.56 -12.04
N ILE A 437 -5.35 -10.76 -10.72
CA ILE A 437 -4.52 -10.00 -9.79
C ILE A 437 -3.23 -10.77 -9.55
N ASP A 438 -2.09 -10.14 -9.80
CA ASP A 438 -0.77 -10.73 -9.57
C ASP A 438 -0.09 -10.08 -8.36
N LEU A 439 0.91 -10.79 -7.84
CA LEU A 439 1.73 -10.40 -6.70
C LEU A 439 3.20 -10.31 -7.15
N ALA A 440 3.91 -9.24 -6.82
CA ALA A 440 5.33 -9.09 -7.14
C ALA A 440 6.05 -8.25 -6.08
N GLY A 441 7.37 -8.35 -6.00
CA GLY A 441 8.16 -7.48 -5.13
C GLY A 441 9.60 -7.93 -4.94
N HIS A 442 10.43 -7.01 -4.50
CA HIS A 442 11.87 -7.17 -4.39
C HIS A 442 12.36 -7.27 -2.93
N SER A 443 13.29 -8.17 -2.63
CA SER A 443 13.90 -8.35 -1.29
C SER A 443 12.86 -8.58 -0.18
N MET A 444 12.61 -7.61 0.72
CA MET A 444 11.48 -7.64 1.68
C MET A 444 10.12 -7.83 0.98
N GLY A 445 9.92 -7.20 -0.18
CA GLY A 445 8.74 -7.41 -1.03
C GLY A 445 8.74 -8.76 -1.74
N GLY A 446 9.92 -9.35 -1.96
CA GLY A 446 10.07 -10.74 -2.44
C GLY A 446 9.65 -11.76 -1.38
N TRP A 447 10.02 -11.51 -0.11
CA TRP A 447 9.47 -12.21 1.04
C TRP A 447 7.94 -12.06 1.10
N ALA A 448 7.40 -10.84 0.95
CA ALA A 448 5.96 -10.59 0.94
C ALA A 448 5.25 -11.37 -0.19
N SER A 449 5.89 -11.49 -1.36
CA SER A 449 5.40 -12.27 -2.50
C SER A 449 5.26 -13.76 -2.18
N TYR A 450 6.15 -14.30 -1.35
CA TYR A 450 5.99 -15.64 -0.79
C TYR A 450 4.93 -15.69 0.31
N LEU A 451 5.03 -14.83 1.33
CA LEU A 451 4.13 -14.80 2.49
C LEU A 451 2.66 -14.69 2.07
N LEU A 452 2.31 -13.64 1.31
CA LEU A 452 0.93 -13.38 0.90
C LEU A 452 0.44 -14.40 -0.14
N GLY A 453 1.33 -14.91 -0.98
CA GLY A 453 1.02 -15.97 -1.94
C GLY A 453 0.69 -17.30 -1.26
N LEU A 454 1.39 -17.65 -0.17
CA LEU A 454 1.19 -18.90 0.57
C LEU A 454 0.08 -18.80 1.63
N LEU A 455 -0.16 -17.61 2.20
CA LEU A 455 -1.28 -17.38 3.12
C LEU A 455 -2.62 -17.22 2.40
N PHE A 456 -2.63 -16.55 1.24
CA PHE A 456 -3.82 -16.26 0.44
C PHE A 456 -3.71 -16.77 -1.00
N PRO A 457 -3.44 -18.08 -1.22
CA PRO A 457 -3.20 -18.60 -2.57
C PRO A 457 -4.42 -18.46 -3.50
N ASP A 458 -5.61 -18.20 -2.95
CA ASP A 458 -6.86 -17.99 -3.67
C ASP A 458 -7.16 -16.52 -4.03
N ARG A 459 -6.17 -15.62 -3.89
CA ARG A 459 -6.27 -14.20 -4.31
C ARG A 459 -5.51 -13.87 -5.59
N TRP A 460 -4.59 -14.74 -6.02
CA TRP A 460 -3.55 -14.39 -6.98
C TRP A 460 -3.58 -15.28 -8.23
N ALA A 461 -3.33 -14.70 -9.40
CA ALA A 461 -3.17 -15.43 -10.66
C ALA A 461 -1.71 -15.91 -10.86
N ALA A 462 -0.73 -15.14 -10.41
CA ALA A 462 0.68 -15.50 -10.31
C ALA A 462 1.40 -14.70 -9.20
N SER A 463 2.55 -15.19 -8.75
CA SER A 463 3.43 -14.50 -7.79
C SER A 463 4.86 -14.39 -8.30
N ASN A 464 5.52 -13.26 -8.08
CA ASN A 464 6.89 -12.97 -8.47
C ASN A 464 7.73 -12.44 -7.29
N PRO A 465 8.33 -13.35 -6.52
CA PRO A 465 9.37 -12.98 -5.58
C PRO A 465 10.68 -12.70 -6.35
N GLU A 466 11.21 -11.50 -6.16
CA GLU A 466 12.47 -11.04 -6.74
C GLU A 466 13.51 -10.89 -5.62
N ASP A 467 14.63 -11.58 -5.74
CA ASP A 467 15.70 -11.60 -4.72
C ASP A 467 15.14 -11.86 -3.30
N GLY A 468 14.05 -12.62 -3.24
CA GLY A 468 13.21 -12.81 -2.06
C GLY A 468 13.55 -14.06 -1.27
N LEU A 469 13.24 -14.03 0.02
CA LEU A 469 13.50 -15.12 0.97
C LEU A 469 12.22 -15.89 1.33
N LEU A 470 12.37 -17.14 1.78
CA LEU A 470 11.31 -17.89 2.48
C LEU A 470 11.34 -17.68 4.00
N VAL A 471 12.11 -16.70 4.50
CA VAL A 471 12.21 -16.32 5.91
C VAL A 471 12.77 -14.88 6.03
N PRO A 472 12.32 -14.04 6.97
CA PRO A 472 12.90 -12.73 7.26
C PRO A 472 14.23 -12.82 8.03
N GLY A 473 15.24 -13.42 7.41
CA GLY A 473 16.57 -13.68 7.99
C GLY A 473 17.52 -14.33 6.99
N LEU A 474 18.76 -14.58 7.39
CA LEU A 474 19.73 -15.26 6.52
C LEU A 474 19.36 -16.75 6.36
N TRP A 475 19.21 -17.19 5.11
CA TRP A 475 19.06 -18.60 4.79
C TRP A 475 19.85 -18.97 3.54
N THR A 476 20.68 -20.00 3.64
CA THR A 476 21.53 -20.44 2.50
C THR A 476 20.84 -21.48 1.61
N GLY A 477 19.68 -21.99 2.02
CA GLY A 477 19.03 -23.15 1.39
C GLY A 477 19.54 -24.52 1.85
N PHE A 478 20.68 -24.56 2.55
CA PHE A 478 21.34 -25.80 3.00
C PHE A 478 21.60 -25.86 4.51
N SER A 479 21.35 -24.75 5.21
CA SER A 479 21.40 -24.63 6.67
C SER A 479 20.01 -24.31 7.25
N ALA A 480 19.89 -24.35 8.58
CA ALA A 480 18.79 -23.69 9.25
C ALA A 480 18.88 -22.15 9.01
N PRO A 481 17.75 -21.43 8.98
CA PRO A 481 17.74 -19.98 9.01
C PRO A 481 18.50 -19.42 10.24
N SER A 482 19.11 -18.24 10.08
CA SER A 482 19.78 -17.49 11.13
C SER A 482 19.56 -15.98 10.94
N ASP A 483 20.14 -15.17 11.83
CA ASP A 483 20.23 -13.72 11.69
C ASP A 483 18.86 -13.04 11.43
N PRO A 484 17.93 -13.11 12.42
CA PRO A 484 16.60 -12.52 12.30
C PRO A 484 16.68 -11.01 12.04
N GLN A 485 15.88 -10.52 11.11
CA GLN A 485 15.79 -9.10 10.78
C GLN A 485 14.61 -8.43 11.49
N ASP A 486 14.82 -7.19 11.95
CA ASP A 486 13.77 -6.30 12.49
C ASP A 486 12.83 -6.95 13.54
N GLY A 487 13.39 -7.86 14.36
CA GLY A 487 12.66 -8.54 15.44
C GLY A 487 11.88 -9.80 15.02
N ALA A 488 12.11 -10.30 13.80
CA ALA A 488 11.48 -11.50 13.29
C ALA A 488 11.66 -12.74 14.18
N ASP A 489 10.61 -13.57 14.22
CA ASP A 489 10.63 -14.93 14.75
C ASP A 489 10.90 -15.90 13.59
N ILE A 490 12.18 -16.08 13.26
CA ILE A 490 12.60 -16.84 12.07
C ILE A 490 12.16 -18.31 12.06
N ASP A 491 11.89 -18.91 13.23
CA ASP A 491 11.37 -20.27 13.30
C ASP A 491 9.87 -20.31 12.96
N ALA A 492 9.10 -19.34 13.45
CA ALA A 492 7.68 -19.20 13.15
C ALA A 492 7.42 -18.69 11.72
N GLU A 493 8.30 -17.82 11.23
CA GLU A 493 8.21 -17.15 9.92
C GLU A 493 8.94 -17.92 8.81
N PHE A 494 9.37 -19.17 9.03
CA PHE A 494 9.93 -20.00 7.95
C PHE A 494 8.84 -20.62 7.07
N LEU A 495 8.72 -20.17 5.82
CA LEU A 495 7.61 -20.51 4.93
C LEU A 495 7.77 -21.81 4.15
N ALA A 496 8.95 -22.44 4.15
CA ALA A 496 9.18 -23.67 3.40
C ALA A 496 8.18 -24.82 3.69
N PRO A 497 7.70 -25.03 4.93
CA PRO A 497 6.67 -26.03 5.21
C PRO A 497 5.30 -25.73 4.57
N LEU A 498 5.05 -24.49 4.15
CA LEU A 498 3.80 -24.05 3.52
C LEU A 498 3.83 -24.15 2.00
N ILE A 499 4.92 -24.61 1.37
CA ILE A 499 5.02 -24.69 -0.12
C ILE A 499 3.85 -25.43 -0.76
N GLY A 500 3.25 -26.41 -0.07
CA GLY A 500 2.02 -27.09 -0.50
C GLY A 500 0.87 -26.14 -0.89
N ASN A 501 0.78 -24.97 -0.26
CA ASN A 501 -0.25 -23.95 -0.50
C ASN A 501 -0.14 -23.35 -1.91
N ALA A 502 1.03 -23.41 -2.54
CA ALA A 502 1.28 -22.87 -3.87
C ALA A 502 0.76 -23.77 -5.01
N ARG A 503 0.12 -24.92 -4.75
CA ARG A 503 -0.32 -25.88 -5.79
C ARG A 503 -0.96 -25.21 -7.01
N ASN A 504 -1.91 -24.31 -6.76
CA ASN A 504 -2.69 -23.68 -7.82
C ASN A 504 -2.18 -22.27 -8.20
N LEU A 505 -1.12 -21.79 -7.56
CA LEU A 505 -0.51 -20.47 -7.76
C LEU A 505 0.87 -20.61 -8.44
N PRO A 506 1.01 -20.23 -9.71
CA PRO A 506 2.30 -20.23 -10.40
C PRO A 506 3.27 -19.17 -9.84
N TYR A 507 4.55 -19.54 -9.70
CA TYR A 507 5.61 -18.63 -9.25
C TYR A 507 6.61 -18.29 -10.36
N ALA A 508 7.01 -17.02 -10.44
CA ALA A 508 8.08 -16.51 -11.29
C ALA A 508 9.19 -15.96 -10.38
N ILE A 509 10.16 -16.78 -10.01
CA ILE A 509 11.20 -16.42 -9.06
C ILE A 509 12.34 -15.76 -9.85
N LEU A 510 12.64 -14.49 -9.60
CA LEU A 510 13.84 -13.81 -10.11
C LEU A 510 14.90 -13.85 -9.01
N HIS A 511 16.14 -14.20 -9.35
CA HIS A 511 17.25 -14.12 -8.40
C HIS A 511 18.60 -13.80 -9.05
N GLY A 512 19.39 -12.92 -8.46
CA GLY A 512 20.77 -12.65 -8.84
C GLY A 512 21.76 -13.70 -8.32
N THR A 513 22.67 -14.19 -9.17
CA THR A 513 23.57 -15.27 -8.74
C THR A 513 24.73 -14.81 -7.87
N VAL A 514 25.02 -13.50 -7.87
CA VAL A 514 26.07 -12.89 -7.05
C VAL A 514 25.50 -12.00 -5.94
N ASP A 515 24.21 -12.18 -5.63
CA ASP A 515 23.53 -11.52 -4.51
C ASP A 515 24.25 -11.81 -3.18
N GLU A 516 24.72 -10.73 -2.57
CA GLU A 516 25.52 -10.69 -1.35
C GLU A 516 24.67 -10.62 -0.08
N LEU A 517 23.38 -10.28 -0.18
CA LEU A 517 22.45 -10.15 0.94
C LEU A 517 21.53 -11.36 1.07
N VAL A 518 21.04 -11.88 -0.06
CA VAL A 518 20.20 -13.06 -0.15
C VAL A 518 20.92 -14.13 -0.98
N PRO A 519 21.61 -15.09 -0.34
CA PRO A 519 22.41 -16.06 -1.06
C PRO A 519 21.57 -16.86 -2.06
N VAL A 520 22.04 -16.94 -3.32
CA VAL A 520 21.38 -17.67 -4.42
C VAL A 520 21.00 -19.12 -4.09
N GLY A 521 21.71 -19.76 -3.16
CA GLY A 521 21.38 -21.09 -2.66
C GLY A 521 19.95 -21.20 -2.12
N SER A 522 19.43 -20.13 -1.51
CA SER A 522 18.04 -20.04 -1.03
C SER A 522 17.01 -20.11 -2.17
N ALA A 523 17.27 -19.38 -3.26
CA ALA A 523 16.41 -19.36 -4.44
C ALA A 523 16.42 -20.70 -5.17
N ILE A 524 17.62 -21.30 -5.33
CA ILE A 524 17.76 -22.65 -5.89
C ILE A 524 16.99 -23.65 -5.02
N LYS A 525 17.13 -23.57 -3.70
CA LYS A 525 16.39 -24.45 -2.78
C LYS A 525 14.89 -24.24 -2.89
N SER A 526 14.42 -23.00 -3.00
CA SER A 526 13.01 -22.67 -3.22
C SER A 526 12.50 -23.32 -4.50
N GLY A 527 13.20 -23.13 -5.64
CA GLY A 527 12.87 -23.80 -6.90
C GLY A 527 12.84 -25.33 -6.78
N LEU A 528 13.76 -25.94 -6.04
CA LEU A 528 13.74 -27.39 -5.77
C LEU A 528 12.52 -27.84 -4.97
N LEU A 529 12.02 -27.03 -4.01
CA LEU A 529 10.81 -27.34 -3.26
C LEU A 529 9.57 -27.34 -4.18
N PHE A 530 9.46 -26.35 -5.07
CA PHE A 530 8.41 -26.36 -6.11
C PHE A 530 8.55 -27.56 -7.05
N GLN A 531 9.79 -27.89 -7.45
CA GLN A 531 10.08 -29.02 -8.31
C GLN A 531 9.60 -30.35 -7.71
N GLN A 532 9.92 -30.56 -6.44
CA GLN A 532 9.56 -31.77 -5.69
C GLN A 532 8.06 -31.87 -5.43
N ALA A 533 7.39 -30.73 -5.25
CA ALA A 533 5.93 -30.66 -5.14
C ALA A 533 5.21 -30.86 -6.48
N GLY A 534 5.93 -30.73 -7.61
CA GLY A 534 5.37 -30.84 -8.95
C GLY A 534 4.53 -29.62 -9.34
N PHE A 535 4.84 -28.44 -8.82
CA PHE A 535 4.07 -27.22 -9.02
C PHE A 535 4.60 -26.38 -10.17
N ARG A 536 3.75 -25.49 -10.71
CA ARG A 536 4.14 -24.59 -11.80
C ARG A 536 5.04 -23.50 -11.26
N TYR A 537 6.27 -23.40 -11.76
CA TYR A 537 7.17 -22.32 -11.43
C TYR A 537 8.18 -22.09 -12.54
N ARG A 538 8.75 -20.88 -12.58
CA ARG A 538 9.99 -20.57 -13.29
C ARG A 538 10.93 -19.88 -12.33
N LEU A 539 12.19 -20.31 -12.33
CA LEU A 539 13.31 -19.69 -11.63
C LEU A 539 14.24 -19.09 -12.68
N TYR A 540 14.35 -17.77 -12.68
CA TYR A 540 15.22 -16.95 -13.52
C TYR A 540 16.47 -16.58 -12.70
N LEU A 541 17.61 -17.15 -13.05
CA LEU A 541 18.91 -16.84 -12.43
C LEU A 541 19.70 -15.89 -13.31
N PHE A 542 19.88 -14.66 -12.85
CA PHE A 542 20.63 -13.61 -13.55
C PHE A 542 22.10 -13.66 -13.12
N HIS A 543 22.98 -14.02 -14.05
CA HIS A 543 24.37 -14.42 -13.72
C HIS A 543 25.28 -13.27 -13.29
N THR A 544 24.87 -12.04 -13.56
CA THR A 544 25.62 -10.81 -13.27
C THR A 544 24.96 -9.95 -12.21
N TYR A 545 23.81 -10.38 -11.66
CA TYR A 545 23.06 -9.60 -10.70
C TYR A 545 23.56 -9.83 -9.28
N GLU A 546 23.96 -8.74 -8.63
CA GLU A 546 24.01 -8.58 -7.18
C GLU A 546 22.63 -8.13 -6.64
N HIS A 547 22.48 -7.92 -5.33
CA HIS A 547 21.16 -7.71 -4.73
C HIS A 547 20.37 -6.55 -5.35
N TYR A 548 21.05 -5.45 -5.69
CA TYR A 548 20.46 -4.24 -6.23
C TYR A 548 20.42 -4.20 -7.76
N SER A 549 20.86 -5.26 -8.42
CA SER A 549 21.01 -5.23 -9.88
C SER A 549 19.65 -5.21 -10.55
N ALA A 550 18.68 -6.02 -10.09
CA ALA A 550 17.33 -6.01 -10.67
C ALA A 550 16.70 -4.60 -10.69
N PRO A 551 16.64 -3.86 -9.56
CA PRO A 551 16.14 -2.50 -9.58
C PRO A 551 17.01 -1.57 -10.43
N ILE A 552 18.35 -1.72 -10.46
CA ILE A 552 19.23 -0.93 -11.36
C ILE A 552 18.93 -1.22 -12.85
N TRP A 553 18.63 -2.45 -13.25
CA TRP A 553 18.36 -2.79 -14.65
C TRP A 553 16.94 -2.43 -15.12
N ASP A 554 15.97 -2.34 -14.20
CA ASP A 554 14.61 -1.83 -14.46
C ASP A 554 13.87 -2.55 -15.60
N ASP A 555 13.99 -3.88 -15.63
CA ASP A 555 13.40 -4.72 -16.68
C ASP A 555 12.92 -6.11 -16.21
N TRP A 556 11.61 -6.27 -16.20
CA TRP A 556 10.83 -7.44 -15.78
C TRP A 556 9.99 -8.04 -16.91
N ARG A 557 10.19 -7.64 -18.18
CA ARG A 557 9.29 -8.00 -19.30
C ARG A 557 9.00 -9.50 -19.45
N ASP A 558 9.99 -10.37 -19.27
CA ASP A 558 9.79 -11.83 -19.38
C ASP A 558 9.01 -12.42 -18.22
N ILE A 559 9.24 -11.88 -17.02
CA ILE A 559 8.55 -12.25 -15.79
C ILE A 559 7.08 -11.86 -15.90
N VAL A 560 6.82 -10.60 -16.27
CA VAL A 560 5.47 -10.08 -16.52
C VAL A 560 4.75 -10.93 -17.58
N ARG A 561 5.39 -11.24 -18.71
CA ARG A 561 4.80 -12.09 -19.75
C ARG A 561 4.38 -13.47 -19.23
N TYR A 562 5.21 -14.09 -18.41
CA TYR A 562 4.89 -15.39 -17.82
C TYR A 562 3.73 -15.28 -16.83
N MET A 563 3.77 -14.33 -15.90
CA MET A 563 2.70 -14.12 -14.91
C MET A 563 1.35 -13.86 -15.59
N ARG A 564 1.33 -12.97 -16.60
CA ARG A 564 0.11 -12.58 -17.31
C ARG A 564 -0.53 -13.69 -18.15
N SER A 565 0.18 -14.81 -18.35
CA SER A 565 -0.37 -16.00 -19.01
C SER A 565 -1.33 -16.81 -18.13
N PHE A 566 -1.41 -16.49 -16.84
CA PHE A 566 -2.25 -17.21 -15.88
C PHE A 566 -3.53 -16.45 -15.51
N THR A 567 -4.47 -17.21 -14.97
CA THR A 567 -5.73 -16.74 -14.41
C THR A 567 -6.00 -17.60 -13.18
N LEU A 568 -6.38 -16.96 -12.07
CA LEU A 568 -6.77 -17.65 -10.85
C LEU A 568 -7.98 -18.54 -11.15
N SER A 569 -7.92 -19.80 -10.69
CA SER A 569 -9.10 -20.64 -10.57
C SER A 569 -9.64 -20.47 -9.14
N PRO A 570 -10.80 -19.83 -8.94
CA PRO A 570 -11.32 -19.60 -7.59
C PRO A 570 -11.77 -20.90 -6.90
N ASP A 571 -12.10 -21.94 -7.69
CA ASP A 571 -12.55 -23.24 -7.20
C ASP A 571 -11.81 -24.38 -7.92
N PRO A 572 -10.50 -24.55 -7.67
CA PRO A 572 -9.70 -25.59 -8.32
C PRO A 572 -10.15 -26.98 -7.86
N ALA A 573 -10.00 -27.98 -8.73
CA ALA A 573 -10.40 -29.35 -8.42
C ALA A 573 -9.57 -29.98 -7.29
N HIS A 574 -8.30 -29.59 -7.13
CA HIS A 574 -7.38 -30.10 -6.11
C HIS A 574 -6.86 -28.95 -5.25
N VAL A 575 -7.14 -29.00 -3.95
CA VAL A 575 -6.64 -28.05 -2.95
C VAL A 575 -5.68 -28.76 -2.00
N THR A 576 -4.49 -28.18 -1.83
CA THR A 576 -3.58 -28.48 -0.73
C THR A 576 -3.43 -27.20 0.09
N TYR A 577 -3.65 -27.25 1.39
CA TYR A 577 -3.49 -26.09 2.27
C TYR A 577 -3.00 -26.50 3.66
N THR A 578 -1.93 -25.87 4.11
CA THR A 578 -1.26 -26.04 5.39
C THR A 578 -1.39 -24.76 6.20
N ILE A 579 -1.80 -24.91 7.46
CA ILE A 579 -1.91 -23.83 8.45
C ILE A 579 -0.77 -23.93 9.46
N SER A 580 -0.33 -22.78 9.97
CA SER A 580 0.71 -22.66 11.00
C SER A 580 0.29 -21.67 12.08
N PRO A 581 -0.17 -22.13 13.26
CA PRO A 581 -0.47 -21.25 14.39
C PRO A 581 0.74 -20.40 14.84
N ALA A 582 1.97 -20.88 14.59
CA ALA A 582 3.19 -20.11 14.86
C ALA A 582 3.29 -18.89 13.94
N LEU A 583 3.06 -19.08 12.63
CA LEU A 583 3.06 -18.00 11.66
C LEU A 583 1.90 -17.02 11.88
N ASP A 584 0.69 -17.54 12.15
CA ASP A 584 -0.48 -16.72 12.51
C ASP A 584 -0.15 -15.77 13.67
N HIS A 585 0.50 -16.29 14.71
CA HIS A 585 0.95 -15.51 15.86
C HIS A 585 2.04 -14.50 15.47
N ALA A 586 3.09 -14.93 14.77
CA ALA A 586 4.18 -14.03 14.35
C ALA A 586 3.67 -12.86 13.48
N VAL A 587 2.83 -13.13 12.50
CA VAL A 587 2.19 -12.10 11.66
C VAL A 587 1.33 -11.14 12.49
N SER A 588 0.81 -11.59 13.64
CA SER A 588 -0.01 -10.76 14.54
C SER A 588 0.77 -9.95 15.57
N THR A 589 2.01 -10.34 15.87
CA THR A 589 2.79 -9.79 17.01
C THR A 589 4.18 -9.26 16.65
N VAL A 590 4.73 -9.58 15.49
CA VAL A 590 5.97 -8.96 14.96
C VAL A 590 5.62 -7.59 14.37
N SER A 591 6.53 -6.61 14.44
CA SER A 591 6.34 -5.28 13.86
C SER A 591 5.12 -4.48 14.39
N VAL A 592 4.61 -4.78 15.59
CA VAL A 592 3.51 -4.04 16.25
C VAL A 592 3.95 -3.40 17.57
N PRO A 593 3.21 -2.40 18.11
CA PRO A 593 3.47 -1.87 19.43
C PRO A 593 3.45 -2.97 20.51
N LYS A 594 4.28 -2.80 21.54
CA LYS A 594 4.43 -3.78 22.62
C LYS A 594 3.07 -4.12 23.27
N GLY A 595 2.75 -5.40 23.33
CA GLY A 595 1.52 -5.90 23.96
C GLY A 595 0.30 -5.91 23.04
N VAL A 596 0.44 -5.50 21.78
CA VAL A 596 -0.58 -5.65 20.75
C VAL A 596 -0.49 -7.05 20.13
N ASP A 597 -1.64 -7.67 19.94
CA ASP A 597 -1.84 -8.89 19.14
C ASP A 597 -3.02 -8.63 18.21
N LEU A 598 -2.79 -8.69 16.91
CA LEU A 598 -3.79 -8.43 15.88
C LEU A 598 -4.78 -9.60 15.67
N GLY A 599 -4.48 -10.78 16.21
CA GLY A 599 -5.38 -11.93 16.17
C GLY A 599 -5.64 -12.50 14.78
N TYR A 600 -4.67 -12.41 13.86
CA TYR A 600 -4.80 -13.01 12.53
C TYR A 600 -4.86 -14.54 12.64
N VAL A 601 -5.71 -15.13 11.79
CA VAL A 601 -5.87 -16.58 11.66
C VAL A 601 -6.00 -16.93 10.19
N PHE A 602 -5.02 -17.64 9.63
CA PHE A 602 -4.97 -18.01 8.22
C PHE A 602 -5.40 -19.47 8.03
N ASN A 603 -6.71 -19.71 8.16
CA ASN A 603 -7.27 -21.06 8.20
C ASN A 603 -8.23 -21.42 7.05
N ARG A 604 -8.10 -20.73 5.92
CA ARG A 604 -8.95 -20.96 4.75
C ARG A 604 -8.22 -20.67 3.45
N ALA A 605 -8.56 -21.43 2.41
CA ALA A 605 -8.24 -21.14 1.03
C ALA A 605 -9.21 -21.90 0.12
N TYR A 606 -9.66 -21.26 -0.97
CA TYR A 606 -10.58 -21.87 -1.93
C TYR A 606 -11.86 -22.37 -1.23
N TRP A 607 -12.26 -23.62 -1.46
CA TRP A 607 -13.43 -24.26 -0.83
C TRP A 607 -13.11 -24.97 0.50
N ALA A 608 -11.89 -24.88 1.02
CA ALA A 608 -11.50 -25.42 2.33
C ALA A 608 -11.36 -24.29 3.37
N SER A 609 -11.94 -24.48 4.56
CA SER A 609 -11.96 -23.43 5.59
C SER A 609 -12.11 -23.97 7.01
N GLY A 610 -11.89 -23.11 8.01
CA GLY A 610 -12.05 -23.47 9.43
C GLY A 610 -11.11 -24.59 9.85
N LEU A 611 -9.92 -24.65 9.25
CA LEU A 611 -8.90 -25.61 9.65
C LEU A 611 -8.41 -25.30 11.06
N GLN A 612 -8.21 -26.33 11.87
CA GLN A 612 -7.66 -26.23 13.22
C GLN A 612 -6.70 -27.37 13.47
N THR A 613 -5.52 -27.05 13.99
CA THR A 613 -4.55 -28.06 14.42
C THR A 613 -5.11 -28.85 15.60
N ARG A 614 -4.59 -30.06 15.80
CA ARG A 614 -5.05 -30.92 16.90
C ARG A 614 -4.49 -30.51 18.25
N ALA A 615 -3.20 -30.21 18.30
CA ALA A 615 -2.56 -29.69 19.49
C ALA A 615 -2.77 -28.17 19.53
N PRO A 616 -3.17 -27.59 20.68
CA PRO A 616 -3.12 -26.15 20.87
C PRO A 616 -1.65 -25.67 20.93
N GLY A 617 -1.44 -24.38 20.67
CA GLY A 617 -0.14 -23.71 20.82
C GLY A 617 0.56 -23.40 19.51
N ILE A 618 1.64 -22.63 19.63
CA ILE A 618 2.35 -21.93 18.55
C ILE A 618 3.74 -22.51 18.26
N ALA A 619 3.96 -23.80 18.54
CA ALA A 619 5.22 -24.43 18.16
C ALA A 619 5.33 -24.46 16.62
N PRO A 620 6.47 -24.08 16.02
CA PRO A 620 6.66 -24.10 14.56
C PRO A 620 6.40 -25.46 13.89
N SER A 621 6.56 -26.56 14.65
CA SER A 621 6.26 -27.92 14.19
C SER A 621 4.76 -28.28 14.20
N ASN A 622 3.91 -27.46 14.83
CA ASN A 622 2.47 -27.68 14.91
C ASN A 622 1.76 -27.24 13.63
N LEU A 623 2.00 -27.96 12.54
CA LEU A 623 1.39 -27.70 11.23
C LEU A 623 0.16 -28.58 11.04
N GLY A 624 -0.89 -28.05 10.41
CA GLY A 624 -2.07 -28.82 10.04
C GLY A 624 -2.33 -28.72 8.54
N THR A 625 -2.52 -29.84 7.86
CA THR A 625 -2.64 -29.87 6.38
C THR A 625 -3.91 -30.57 5.93
N ILE A 626 -4.58 -30.00 4.94
CA ILE A 626 -5.59 -30.67 4.13
C ILE A 626 -5.06 -30.84 2.70
N ASP A 627 -5.24 -32.03 2.14
CA ASP A 627 -5.04 -32.32 0.72
C ASP A 627 -6.31 -32.98 0.17
N ALA A 628 -7.06 -32.27 -0.65
CA ALA A 628 -8.40 -32.68 -1.04
C ALA A 628 -8.69 -32.43 -2.52
N VAL A 629 -9.42 -33.37 -3.12
CA VAL A 629 -9.84 -33.36 -4.52
C VAL A 629 -11.35 -33.43 -4.59
N THR A 630 -11.98 -32.48 -5.28
CA THR A 630 -13.37 -32.61 -5.71
C THR A 630 -13.43 -33.10 -7.14
N TYR A 631 -14.29 -34.09 -7.39
CA TYR A 631 -14.61 -34.50 -8.75
C TYR A 631 -15.85 -33.78 -9.29
N GLY A 632 -16.52 -32.96 -8.48
CA GLY A 632 -17.74 -32.23 -8.88
C GLY A 632 -17.52 -31.21 -10.01
N ARG A 633 -16.27 -30.82 -10.25
CA ARG A 633 -15.86 -29.90 -11.33
C ARG A 633 -15.12 -30.59 -12.48
N GLY A 634 -14.98 -31.91 -12.40
CA GLY A 634 -14.04 -32.66 -13.21
C GLY A 634 -12.60 -32.46 -12.72
N VAL A 635 -11.73 -33.42 -13.01
CA VAL A 635 -10.34 -33.41 -12.57
C VAL A 635 -9.45 -33.54 -13.78
N GLU A 636 -8.58 -32.56 -13.98
CA GLU A 636 -7.52 -32.63 -14.97
C GLU A 636 -6.34 -33.39 -14.38
N ASP A 637 -5.97 -34.51 -15.01
CA ASP A 637 -4.75 -35.22 -14.68
C ASP A 637 -3.58 -34.53 -15.39
N VAL A 638 -2.62 -34.05 -14.59
CA VAL A 638 -1.52 -33.22 -15.07
C VAL A 638 -0.19 -33.90 -14.81
N LEU A 639 0.67 -33.88 -15.83
CA LEU A 639 2.08 -34.23 -15.67
C LEU A 639 2.91 -32.96 -15.51
N ALA A 640 3.59 -32.82 -14.38
CA ALA A 640 4.61 -31.80 -14.22
C ALA A 640 5.83 -32.16 -15.08
N ILE A 641 6.12 -31.34 -16.09
CA ILE A 641 7.27 -31.52 -16.97
C ILE A 641 8.25 -30.38 -16.80
N PRO A 642 9.57 -30.66 -16.71
CA PRO A 642 10.59 -29.62 -16.67
C PRO A 642 10.52 -28.73 -17.91
N GLU A 643 10.75 -27.44 -17.71
CA GLU A 643 11.06 -26.50 -18.79
C GLU A 643 12.36 -25.76 -18.48
N ALA A 644 13.05 -25.36 -19.53
CA ALA A 644 14.27 -24.58 -19.43
C ALA A 644 14.37 -23.66 -20.64
N GLY A 645 15.04 -22.54 -20.45
CA GLY A 645 15.31 -21.57 -21.52
C GLY A 645 16.38 -20.58 -21.10
N ALA A 646 16.91 -19.89 -22.09
CA ALA A 646 17.73 -18.71 -21.90
C ALA A 646 17.30 -17.71 -22.95
N LEU A 647 17.08 -16.46 -22.56
CA LEU A 647 17.04 -15.37 -23.53
C LEU A 647 18.42 -14.73 -23.58
N ALA A 648 18.88 -14.47 -24.80
CA ALA A 648 19.90 -13.48 -25.05
C ALA A 648 19.14 -12.20 -25.38
N GLN A 649 19.21 -11.18 -24.52
CA GLN A 649 19.14 -9.73 -24.79
C GLN A 649 18.30 -8.97 -23.73
N PRO A 650 18.77 -7.81 -23.23
CA PRO A 650 20.18 -7.40 -23.11
C PRO A 650 20.94 -8.19 -22.02
N GLU A 651 20.20 -8.82 -21.11
CA GLU A 651 20.65 -9.56 -19.92
C GLU A 651 20.75 -11.07 -20.20
N VAL A 652 21.68 -11.75 -19.52
CA VAL A 652 21.86 -13.21 -19.65
C VAL A 652 21.38 -13.87 -18.37
N TYR A 653 20.18 -14.44 -18.41
CA TYR A 653 19.67 -15.30 -17.36
C TYR A 653 19.59 -16.76 -17.83
N THR A 654 19.63 -17.70 -16.88
CA THR A 654 19.18 -19.08 -17.10
C THR A 654 17.81 -19.25 -16.45
N MET A 655 16.83 -19.72 -17.20
CA MET A 655 15.52 -20.10 -16.66
C MET A 655 15.40 -21.61 -16.59
N THR A 656 15.00 -22.10 -15.41
CA THR A 656 14.55 -23.48 -15.19
C THR A 656 13.17 -23.46 -14.56
N GLY A 657 12.37 -24.49 -14.76
CA GLY A 657 11.02 -24.51 -14.20
C GLY A 657 10.28 -25.81 -14.41
N GLN A 658 9.00 -25.77 -14.06
CA GLN A 658 8.04 -26.82 -14.34
C GLN A 658 6.75 -26.21 -14.87
N ARG A 659 6.18 -26.85 -15.89
CA ARG A 659 4.83 -26.58 -16.39
C ARG A 659 3.96 -27.82 -16.27
N TRP A 660 2.65 -27.63 -16.21
CA TRP A 660 1.70 -28.74 -16.27
C TRP A 660 1.32 -29.06 -17.71
N LEU A 661 1.42 -30.33 -18.07
CA LEU A 661 0.90 -30.87 -19.32
C LEU A 661 -0.37 -31.66 -19.01
N PRO A 662 -1.54 -31.25 -19.54
CA PRO A 662 -2.77 -32.03 -19.45
C PRO A 662 -2.59 -33.40 -20.10
N LEU A 663 -2.86 -34.48 -19.38
CA LEU A 663 -2.83 -35.85 -19.89
C LEU A 663 -4.23 -36.36 -20.20
N SER A 664 -5.16 -36.14 -19.26
CA SER A 664 -6.55 -36.57 -19.38
C SER A 664 -7.47 -35.71 -18.53
N PHE A 665 -8.77 -35.82 -18.75
CA PHE A 665 -9.78 -35.12 -17.97
C PHE A 665 -10.86 -36.10 -17.52
N GLU A 666 -10.98 -36.27 -16.21
CA GLU A 666 -12.07 -37.02 -15.60
C GLU A 666 -13.33 -36.15 -15.55
N GLN A 667 -14.44 -36.65 -16.07
CA GLN A 667 -15.70 -35.93 -16.12
C GLN A 667 -16.27 -35.65 -14.72
N PRO A 668 -17.03 -34.56 -14.54
CA PRO A 668 -17.66 -34.22 -13.28
C PRO A 668 -18.45 -35.39 -12.67
N ALA A 669 -18.20 -35.66 -11.38
CA ALA A 669 -18.86 -36.70 -10.61
C ALA A 669 -19.10 -36.23 -9.17
N ASN A 670 -20.22 -36.65 -8.58
CA ASN A 670 -20.63 -36.23 -7.23
C ASN A 670 -19.84 -36.96 -6.13
N LYS A 671 -18.51 -36.85 -6.17
CA LYS A 671 -17.58 -37.52 -5.26
C LYS A 671 -16.38 -36.64 -4.91
N PHE A 672 -15.72 -36.95 -3.79
CA PHE A 672 -14.50 -36.27 -3.36
C PHE A 672 -13.52 -37.20 -2.65
N ARG A 673 -12.28 -36.75 -2.52
CA ARG A 673 -11.27 -37.35 -1.66
C ARG A 673 -10.66 -36.27 -0.77
N ALA A 674 -10.35 -36.58 0.48
CA ALA A 674 -9.63 -35.67 1.38
C ALA A 674 -8.67 -36.43 2.29
N SER A 675 -7.47 -35.89 2.49
CA SER A 675 -6.50 -36.32 3.49
C SER A 675 -6.29 -35.18 4.48
N LEU A 676 -6.39 -35.47 5.77
CA LEU A 676 -6.22 -34.50 6.86
C LEU A 676 -5.09 -34.95 7.77
N THR A 677 -4.08 -34.12 7.94
CA THR A 677 -2.90 -34.39 8.77
C THR A 677 -2.82 -33.37 9.89
N ASN A 678 -2.73 -33.85 11.13
CA ASN A 678 -2.72 -33.04 12.35
C ASN A 678 -3.87 -32.02 12.48
N LEU A 679 -5.03 -32.30 11.86
CA LEU A 679 -6.22 -31.45 11.98
C LEU A 679 -7.24 -32.03 12.97
N SER A 680 -7.70 -31.20 13.90
CA SER A 680 -8.87 -31.48 14.74
C SER A 680 -10.17 -31.10 14.05
N ALA A 681 -10.15 -30.09 13.17
CA ALA A 681 -11.31 -29.65 12.42
C ALA A 681 -10.95 -29.16 11.02
N ALA A 682 -11.90 -29.31 10.09
CA ALA A 682 -11.89 -28.70 8.77
C ALA A 682 -13.32 -28.59 8.21
N THR A 683 -13.54 -27.66 7.29
CA THR A 683 -14.80 -27.47 6.57
C THR A 683 -14.54 -27.52 5.07
N LEU A 684 -15.39 -28.23 4.34
CA LEU A 684 -15.43 -28.28 2.89
C LEU A 684 -16.75 -27.70 2.38
N ASP A 685 -16.71 -26.67 1.54
CA ASP A 685 -17.89 -26.07 0.90
C ASP A 685 -18.32 -26.91 -0.30
N LEU A 686 -19.38 -27.70 -0.14
CA LEU A 686 -19.86 -28.61 -1.17
C LEU A 686 -20.35 -27.89 -2.44
N GLY A 687 -20.94 -26.71 -2.28
CA GLY A 687 -21.41 -25.90 -3.41
C GLY A 687 -20.24 -25.44 -4.27
N ARG A 688 -19.21 -24.88 -3.62
CA ARG A 688 -17.97 -24.50 -4.29
C ARG A 688 -17.18 -25.71 -4.80
N MET A 689 -17.33 -26.88 -4.22
CA MET A 689 -16.76 -28.13 -4.77
C MET A 689 -17.52 -28.65 -6.01
N GLY A 690 -18.69 -28.09 -6.36
CA GLY A 690 -19.53 -28.60 -7.44
C GLY A 690 -20.29 -29.89 -7.07
N LEU A 691 -20.51 -30.14 -5.78
CA LEU A 691 -21.20 -31.33 -5.28
C LEU A 691 -22.67 -31.01 -4.96
N ALA A 692 -23.56 -31.86 -5.46
CA ALA A 692 -25.00 -31.71 -5.31
C ALA A 692 -25.49 -32.49 -4.08
N THR A 693 -25.94 -31.77 -3.05
CA THR A 693 -26.50 -32.34 -1.81
C THR A 693 -27.86 -33.03 -2.00
N ALA A 694 -28.54 -32.76 -3.11
CA ALA A 694 -29.80 -33.42 -3.51
C ALA A 694 -29.58 -34.77 -4.24
N SER A 695 -28.33 -35.18 -4.44
CA SER A 695 -27.95 -36.44 -5.09
C SER A 695 -26.98 -37.20 -4.21
N ARG A 696 -26.83 -38.51 -4.49
CA ARG A 696 -25.88 -39.35 -3.74
C ARG A 696 -24.47 -38.78 -3.85
N ILE A 697 -23.82 -38.57 -2.70
CA ILE A 697 -22.41 -38.14 -2.61
C ILE A 697 -21.57 -39.31 -2.10
N THR A 698 -20.37 -39.49 -2.67
CA THR A 698 -19.38 -40.46 -2.16
C THR A 698 -18.05 -39.78 -1.88
N GLY A 699 -17.53 -39.93 -0.67
CA GLY A 699 -16.26 -39.36 -0.23
C GLY A 699 -15.29 -40.44 0.22
N VAL A 700 -13.99 -40.24 0.00
CA VAL A 700 -12.94 -41.02 0.66
C VAL A 700 -12.12 -40.08 1.53
N VAL A 701 -12.14 -40.29 2.84
CA VAL A 701 -11.47 -39.43 3.81
C VAL A 701 -10.40 -40.22 4.56
N THR A 702 -9.17 -39.72 4.55
CA THR A 702 -8.08 -40.23 5.37
C THR A 702 -7.72 -39.19 6.43
N THR A 703 -7.59 -39.60 7.68
CA THR A 703 -7.09 -38.74 8.76
C THR A 703 -6.08 -39.50 9.62
N ASP A 704 -5.08 -38.80 10.14
CA ASP A 704 -4.04 -39.35 11.03
C ASP A 704 -4.44 -39.36 12.52
N GLY A 705 -5.59 -38.75 12.86
CA GLY A 705 -6.12 -38.70 14.22
C GLY A 705 -7.61 -38.33 14.24
N PRO A 706 -8.23 -38.19 15.42
CA PRO A 706 -9.62 -37.75 15.51
C PRO A 706 -9.79 -36.37 14.84
N THR A 707 -10.82 -36.25 13.98
CA THR A 707 -11.09 -35.04 13.21
C THR A 707 -12.59 -34.81 13.03
N ARG A 708 -13.02 -33.56 13.21
CA ARG A 708 -14.35 -33.06 12.89
C ARG A 708 -14.34 -32.44 11.48
N LEU A 709 -14.94 -33.12 10.51
CA LEU A 709 -15.08 -32.64 9.14
C LEU A 709 -16.51 -32.12 8.91
N LEU A 710 -16.66 -30.84 8.62
CA LEU A 710 -17.94 -30.25 8.21
C LEU A 710 -18.04 -30.25 6.68
N LEU A 711 -19.05 -30.91 6.15
CA LEU A 711 -19.47 -30.80 4.76
C LEU A 711 -20.55 -29.72 4.68
N ALA A 712 -20.11 -28.49 4.43
CA ALA A 712 -20.96 -27.30 4.42
C ALA A 712 -21.82 -27.26 3.16
N GLY A 713 -23.10 -26.96 3.32
CA GLY A 713 -24.07 -26.90 2.22
C GLY A 713 -25.50 -27.04 2.71
N HIS A 714 -26.44 -26.79 1.81
CA HIS A 714 -27.87 -26.94 2.08
C HIS A 714 -28.30 -28.41 1.89
N TRP A 715 -28.71 -29.05 2.98
CA TRP A 715 -29.21 -30.42 2.96
C TRP A 715 -30.75 -30.44 2.99
N ALA A 716 -31.35 -31.46 2.39
CA ALA A 716 -32.81 -31.62 2.41
C ALA A 716 -33.35 -31.74 3.85
N ALA A 717 -34.59 -31.32 4.07
CA ALA A 717 -35.24 -31.34 5.39
C ALA A 717 -35.37 -32.76 5.98
N SER A 718 -35.50 -33.78 5.12
CA SER A 718 -35.31 -35.17 5.51
C SER A 718 -33.82 -35.50 5.49
N ALA A 719 -33.23 -35.72 6.67
CA ALA A 719 -31.81 -36.05 6.80
C ALA A 719 -31.46 -37.29 5.93
N PRO A 720 -30.50 -37.17 4.98
CA PRO A 720 -30.11 -38.29 4.12
C PRO A 720 -29.45 -39.41 4.91
N ALA A 721 -29.44 -40.61 4.33
CA ALA A 721 -28.78 -41.76 4.95
C ALA A 721 -27.26 -41.61 4.83
N VAL A 722 -26.53 -41.67 5.95
CA VAL A 722 -25.06 -41.54 5.97
C VAL A 722 -24.42 -42.85 6.43
N THR A 723 -23.43 -43.33 5.66
CA THR A 723 -22.61 -44.50 6.00
C THR A 723 -21.14 -44.10 6.07
N LEU A 724 -20.45 -44.53 7.13
CA LEU A 724 -19.01 -44.28 7.39
C LEU A 724 -18.25 -45.61 7.44
N ALA A 725 -18.00 -46.22 6.28
CA ALA A 725 -17.31 -47.51 6.21
C ALA A 725 -15.80 -47.35 6.42
N GLY A 726 -15.18 -48.23 7.21
CA GLY A 726 -13.75 -48.16 7.55
C GLY A 726 -13.41 -47.16 8.68
N ALA A 727 -14.42 -46.50 9.25
CA ALA A 727 -14.25 -45.59 10.38
C ALA A 727 -14.01 -46.36 11.69
N GLY A 728 -13.19 -45.79 12.58
CA GLY A 728 -12.92 -46.34 13.90
C GLY A 728 -14.12 -46.24 14.85
N SER A 729 -14.12 -47.10 15.86
CA SER A 729 -15.15 -47.11 16.91
C SER A 729 -15.28 -45.72 17.56
N GLY A 730 -16.50 -45.22 17.67
CA GLY A 730 -16.80 -43.87 18.18
C GLY A 730 -16.97 -42.79 17.10
N SER A 731 -16.72 -43.11 15.82
CA SER A 731 -17.06 -42.19 14.72
C SER A 731 -18.58 -41.95 14.66
N SER A 732 -18.99 -40.73 14.34
CA SER A 732 -20.40 -40.33 14.31
C SER A 732 -20.67 -39.26 13.26
N PHE A 733 -21.95 -38.99 12.98
CA PHE A 733 -22.37 -37.88 12.13
C PHE A 733 -23.58 -37.17 12.70
N SER A 734 -23.76 -35.91 12.32
CA SER A 734 -24.94 -35.12 12.68
C SER A 734 -25.23 -34.06 11.61
N PHE A 735 -26.51 -33.78 11.38
CA PHE A 735 -26.95 -32.67 10.55
C PHE A 735 -27.23 -31.45 11.42
N GLY A 736 -26.75 -30.30 10.97
CA GLY A 736 -27.06 -29.00 11.56
C GLY A 736 -27.39 -27.97 10.49
N ALA A 737 -27.75 -26.76 10.90
CA ALA A 737 -28.10 -25.68 9.99
C ALA A 737 -27.00 -25.37 8.96
N SER A 738 -25.73 -25.56 9.33
CA SER A 738 -24.56 -25.27 8.48
C SER A 738 -24.12 -26.42 7.58
N GLY A 739 -24.65 -27.64 7.76
CA GLY A 739 -24.20 -28.80 6.97
C GLY A 739 -24.21 -30.13 7.71
N LEU A 740 -23.53 -31.11 7.11
CA LEU A 740 -23.31 -32.45 7.67
C LEU A 740 -21.95 -32.46 8.39
N THR A 741 -21.95 -32.67 9.69
CA THR A 741 -20.72 -32.85 10.49
C THR A 741 -20.39 -34.33 10.60
N LEU A 742 -19.15 -34.70 10.27
CA LEU A 742 -18.58 -36.03 10.46
C LEU A 742 -17.52 -35.98 11.56
N ASN A 743 -17.70 -36.72 12.64
CA ASN A 743 -16.68 -36.94 13.65
C ASN A 743 -15.97 -38.25 13.31
N LEU A 744 -14.77 -38.16 12.75
CA LEU A 744 -14.02 -39.29 12.23
C LEU A 744 -12.93 -39.71 13.21
N ILE A 745 -12.83 -41.02 13.46
CA ILE A 745 -11.74 -41.64 14.21
C ILE A 745 -11.02 -42.61 13.26
N PRO A 746 -9.68 -42.54 13.10
CA PRO A 746 -8.96 -43.41 12.19
C PRO A 746 -8.92 -44.86 12.69
N ALA A 747 -9.00 -45.81 11.75
CA ALA A 747 -8.88 -47.25 12.03
C ALA A 747 -7.79 -47.93 11.17
N GLY A 748 -6.80 -47.17 10.71
CA GLY A 748 -5.73 -47.65 9.83
C GLY A 748 -6.15 -47.88 8.36
N THR A 749 -7.39 -47.55 7.99
CA THR A 749 -7.87 -47.57 6.60
C THR A 749 -8.61 -46.26 6.27
N PRO A 750 -8.66 -45.84 4.98
CA PRO A 750 -9.47 -44.69 4.58
C PRO A 750 -10.97 -44.89 4.87
N VAL A 751 -11.64 -43.84 5.35
CA VAL A 751 -13.08 -43.85 5.60
C VAL A 751 -13.83 -43.56 4.30
N THR A 752 -14.67 -44.50 3.87
CA THR A 752 -15.61 -44.27 2.76
C THR A 752 -16.91 -43.69 3.31
N VAL A 753 -17.19 -42.45 2.94
CA VAL A 753 -18.41 -41.71 3.28
C VAL A 753 -19.40 -41.87 2.14
N THR A 754 -20.59 -42.39 2.42
CA THR A 754 -21.71 -42.41 1.46
C THR A 754 -22.88 -41.67 2.03
N ILE A 755 -23.43 -40.72 1.27
CA ILE A 755 -24.58 -39.90 1.65
C ILE A 755 -25.65 -40.11 0.58
N GLY A 756 -26.77 -40.72 0.95
CA GLY A 756 -27.78 -41.26 0.04
C GLY A 756 -29.12 -40.54 0.06
#